data_AF-A0A5C0AY68-F1
#
_entry.id   AF-A0A5C0AY68-F1
#
_cell.length_a   1.000
_cell.length_b   1.000
_cell.length_c   1.000
_cell.angle_alpha   90.00
_cell.angle_beta   90.00
_cell.angle_gamma   90.00
#
_symmetry.space_group_name_H-M   'P 1'
#
loop_
_entity.id
_entity.type
_entity.pdbx_description
1 polymer ?
#
loop_
_entity_poly.entity_id
_entity_poly.type
_entity_poly.pdbx_seq_one_letter_code
_entity_poly.pdbx_strand_id
1 'polypeptide(L)'
;MIRHDLLALSDDGLAQLANVGLVKRGRRDVAEGKAPTITVSDDGSVQADFADGTVTKLAPDRSLIDATCTCPASGVCRHRVTLVLAYQAQQSAGGGADVETAASTSTNAATSAGQDAGTEAGQDAGTATGSSTSTAPDQDARKNTSGTTSPAARAAWDPAELDADAFTASLSAPLRTELTRLRAARLDVRLEQGAIPAAHLPMATVRFLVPHVLAYARCDCVAGGNCVHVALAIQAFKQARGATETRLEPIDSGTGANDTQVGNQLDAKTEARLDALRVAGDALLARLLDVGLSSGPDAFAQPLADARAAATTLGAVQYLLALDGLSQQIDAYAARSARHNEMLALQYATELYARTRTTDPRVALGIGESLETAMSRTRLVSLGARLRGDAGQVDASVMLADLDTGAVMVLERRITQARDTKLPSTAVLAQRQFSSGMSLSAAAHGQILTSSGKRRVDGRLVLGSQRGGLTQTMPYDGNAALRAPLMVANVDELIETLSARPPAFVRRHDATGDVRVFEIEEVLGQALAEGGQCWHGAVQLTNEGGVLRLQRRYDAVAPQALEALTRALSGQYGKLRRIVGPVYVESDNLICDPWLIMADRLLVPDLEAVPAGAASNSLPHHENAAATPLEQALQLLAGAVHVGRRTGPNNAGVRHHARTVAESLNEAGYRQGADYLSNWSTSSNTSDSGPNGPASFGNVACFIQAIR
;
A
#
# COMPACT_ATOMS: atom_id res chain seq x y z
N MET A 1 26.35 26.96 -18.54
CA MET A 1 25.86 25.58 -18.72
C MET A 1 24.49 25.43 -18.05
N ILE A 2 23.54 24.71 -18.65
CA ILE A 2 22.19 24.51 -18.07
C ILE A 2 22.15 23.17 -17.31
N ARG A 3 21.66 23.20 -16.07
CA ARG A 3 21.45 22.05 -15.18
C ARG A 3 20.03 21.53 -15.36
N HIS A 4 19.84 20.64 -16.34
CA HIS A 4 18.52 20.08 -16.67
C HIS A 4 17.92 19.25 -15.54
N ASP A 5 18.75 18.62 -14.71
CA ASP A 5 18.35 17.90 -13.50
C ASP A 5 17.61 18.79 -12.50
N LEU A 6 18.11 20.03 -12.30
CA LEU A 6 17.47 21.01 -11.43
C LEU A 6 16.17 21.54 -12.01
N LEU A 7 16.08 21.71 -13.33
CA LEU A 7 14.83 22.09 -13.99
C LEU A 7 13.79 20.98 -13.89
N ALA A 8 14.23 19.73 -14.02
CA ALA A 8 13.40 18.54 -14.00
C ALA A 8 12.88 18.17 -12.60
N LEU A 9 13.56 18.61 -11.53
CA LEU A 9 13.15 18.35 -10.15
C LEU A 9 11.83 19.07 -9.80
N SER A 10 10.76 18.30 -9.62
CA SER A 10 9.44 18.81 -9.27
C SER A 10 9.37 19.26 -7.81
N ASP A 11 8.32 20.02 -7.45
CA ASP A 11 8.02 20.36 -6.04
C ASP A 11 7.90 19.11 -5.17
N ASP A 12 7.35 18.05 -5.76
CA ASP A 12 7.20 16.77 -5.12
C ASP A 12 8.54 16.11 -4.86
N GLY A 13 9.43 16.13 -5.86
CA GLY A 13 10.82 15.69 -5.69
C GLY A 13 11.53 16.51 -4.62
N LEU A 14 11.36 17.84 -4.62
CA LEU A 14 11.90 18.72 -3.57
C LEU A 14 11.33 18.42 -2.19
N ALA A 15 10.03 18.16 -2.08
CA ALA A 15 9.37 17.83 -0.83
C ALA A 15 9.85 16.49 -0.26
N GLN A 16 10.10 15.51 -1.13
CA GLN A 16 10.69 14.22 -0.76
C GLN A 16 12.16 14.36 -0.33
N LEU A 17 12.95 15.20 -1.00
CA LEU A 17 14.35 15.46 -0.60
C LEU A 17 14.47 16.32 0.66
N ALA A 18 13.49 17.17 0.93
CA ALA A 18 13.47 18.10 2.05
C ALA A 18 12.20 17.90 2.89
N ASN A 19 11.30 18.88 2.89
CA ASN A 19 9.94 18.77 3.38
C ASN A 19 9.05 19.83 2.70
N VAL A 20 7.73 19.57 2.65
CA VAL A 20 6.76 20.47 2.02
C VAL A 20 6.83 21.90 2.57
N GLY A 21 7.08 22.06 3.88
CA GLY A 21 7.18 23.38 4.52
C GLY A 21 8.36 24.21 4.04
N LEU A 22 9.52 23.59 3.79
CA LEU A 22 10.71 24.24 3.25
C LEU A 22 10.47 24.63 1.78
N VAL A 23 9.81 23.79 1.00
CA VAL A 23 9.45 24.10 -0.40
C VAL A 23 8.48 25.29 -0.45
N LYS A 24 7.41 25.28 0.36
CA LYS A 24 6.46 26.39 0.45
C LYS A 24 7.15 27.70 0.87
N ARG A 25 8.03 27.65 1.87
CA ARG A 25 8.78 28.83 2.32
C ARG A 25 9.76 29.34 1.27
N GLY A 26 10.52 28.45 0.64
CA GLY A 26 11.47 28.83 -0.41
C GLY A 26 10.77 29.45 -1.63
N ARG A 27 9.61 28.91 -2.03
CA ARG A 27 8.78 29.51 -3.08
C ARG A 27 8.32 30.90 -2.73
N ARG A 28 7.83 31.09 -1.50
CA ARG A 28 7.42 32.39 -1.01
C ARG A 28 8.58 33.39 -1.08
N ASP A 29 9.80 32.98 -0.75
CA ASP A 29 10.97 33.87 -0.84
C ASP A 29 11.29 34.29 -2.26
N VAL A 30 11.23 33.34 -3.21
CA VAL A 30 11.46 33.65 -4.62
C VAL A 30 10.37 34.60 -5.13
N ALA A 31 9.10 34.37 -4.76
CA ALA A 31 7.99 35.22 -5.14
C ALA A 31 8.03 36.62 -4.50
N GLU A 32 8.53 36.74 -3.27
CA GLU A 32 8.70 38.01 -2.54
C GLU A 32 9.99 38.77 -2.92
N GLY A 33 10.72 38.33 -3.96
CA GLY A 33 11.96 38.98 -4.40
C GLY A 33 13.16 38.79 -3.46
N LYS A 34 13.08 37.84 -2.52
CA LYS A 34 14.17 37.44 -1.62
C LYS A 34 14.99 36.27 -2.18
N ALA A 35 14.98 36.11 -3.50
CA ALA A 35 15.75 35.09 -4.18
C ALA A 35 17.27 35.36 -4.02
N PRO A 36 18.10 34.33 -3.83
CA PRO A 36 19.55 34.48 -3.84
C PRO A 36 20.06 34.87 -5.23
N THR A 37 21.25 35.46 -5.27
CA THR A 37 22.01 35.58 -6.52
C THR A 37 22.55 34.21 -6.90
N ILE A 38 22.24 33.75 -8.10
CA ILE A 38 22.68 32.44 -8.60
C ILE A 38 23.85 32.66 -9.55
N THR A 39 24.94 31.93 -9.31
CA THR A 39 26.10 31.86 -10.20
C THR A 39 26.29 30.42 -10.65
N VAL A 40 26.46 30.20 -11.95
CA VAL A 40 26.75 28.88 -12.52
C VAL A 40 28.17 28.88 -13.05
N SER A 41 29.02 28.04 -12.48
CA SER A 41 30.40 27.86 -12.91
C SER A 41 30.47 27.03 -14.20
N ASP A 42 31.63 27.09 -14.88
CA ASP A 42 31.87 26.37 -16.15
C ASP A 42 31.83 24.85 -15.99
N ASP A 43 32.13 24.34 -14.79
CA ASP A 43 32.04 22.92 -14.43
C ASP A 43 30.60 22.44 -14.13
N GLY A 44 29.60 23.32 -14.26
CA GLY A 44 28.20 23.02 -13.95
C GLY A 44 27.83 23.09 -12.46
N SER A 45 28.75 23.54 -11.60
CA SER A 45 28.47 23.84 -10.20
C SER A 45 27.55 25.07 -10.08
N VAL A 46 26.51 24.97 -9.26
CA VAL A 46 25.58 26.07 -8.99
C VAL A 46 25.81 26.61 -7.58
N GLN A 47 26.09 27.91 -7.47
CA GLN A 47 26.22 28.61 -6.21
C GLN A 47 25.06 29.60 -6.04
N ALA A 48 24.49 29.65 -4.83
CA ALA A 48 23.50 30.63 -4.43
C ALA A 48 24.03 31.45 -3.25
N ASP A 49 24.11 32.76 -3.45
CA ASP A 49 24.53 33.73 -2.44
C ASP A 49 23.29 34.46 -1.91
N PHE A 50 23.03 34.29 -0.61
CA PHE A 50 21.85 34.86 0.06
C PHE A 50 22.20 36.19 0.74
N ALA A 51 21.21 37.08 0.85
CA ALA A 51 21.36 38.38 1.51
C ALA A 51 21.73 38.28 3.00
N ASP A 52 21.46 37.13 3.64
CA ASP A 52 21.85 36.85 5.02
C ASP A 52 23.31 36.38 5.18
N GLY A 53 24.08 36.38 4.08
CA GLY A 53 25.48 35.93 4.04
C GLY A 53 25.64 34.40 3.92
N THR A 54 24.54 33.65 3.86
CA THR A 54 24.59 32.20 3.62
C THR A 54 25.00 31.92 2.18
N VAL A 55 25.90 30.96 1.99
CA VAL A 55 26.32 30.49 0.67
C VAL A 55 25.95 29.02 0.55
N THR A 56 25.27 28.66 -0.54
CA THR A 56 24.93 27.28 -0.85
C THR A 56 25.56 26.88 -2.17
N LYS A 57 26.24 25.74 -2.22
CA LYS A 57 26.88 25.22 -3.43
C LYS A 57 26.41 23.81 -3.73
N LEU A 58 26.04 23.56 -4.98
CA LEU A 58 25.68 22.26 -5.51
C LEU A 58 26.63 21.91 -6.66
N ALA A 59 27.46 20.89 -6.43
CA ALA A 59 28.36 20.34 -7.44
C ALA A 59 27.59 19.71 -8.62
N PRO A 60 28.22 19.54 -9.80
CA PRO A 60 27.64 18.77 -10.91
C PRO A 60 27.34 17.33 -10.47
N ASP A 61 26.29 16.73 -11.05
CA ASP A 61 25.88 15.33 -10.88
C ASP A 61 25.63 14.88 -9.42
N ARG A 62 25.44 15.85 -8.51
CA ARG A 62 25.12 15.62 -7.11
C ARG A 62 23.67 15.95 -6.82
N SER A 63 23.09 15.21 -5.88
CA SER A 63 21.74 15.45 -5.44
C SER A 63 21.68 16.63 -4.47
N LEU A 64 20.48 17.19 -4.27
CA LEU A 64 20.27 18.28 -3.31
C LEU A 64 20.72 17.96 -1.88
N ILE A 65 20.74 16.67 -1.50
CA ILE A 65 21.17 16.20 -0.18
C ILE A 65 22.67 16.46 0.02
N ASP A 66 23.45 16.32 -1.06
CA ASP A 66 24.90 16.46 -1.07
C ASP A 66 25.35 17.94 -1.25
N ALA A 67 24.40 18.85 -1.48
CA ALA A 67 24.70 20.28 -1.54
C ALA A 67 25.37 20.74 -0.24
N THR A 68 26.34 21.63 -0.33
CA THR A 68 26.95 22.26 0.84
C THR A 68 26.25 23.59 1.13
N CYS A 69 26.06 23.91 2.40
CA CYS A 69 25.47 25.18 2.81
C CYS A 69 26.17 25.66 4.08
N THR A 70 26.48 26.95 4.18
CA THR A 70 27.15 27.53 5.34
C THR A 70 26.23 27.77 6.53
N CYS A 71 24.92 27.52 6.39
CA CYS A 71 23.97 27.60 7.49
C CYS A 71 24.19 26.48 8.54
N PRO A 72 23.75 26.65 9.79
CA PRO A 72 23.96 25.65 10.86
C PRO A 72 23.10 24.38 10.74
N ALA A 73 22.26 24.25 9.70
CA ALA A 73 21.40 23.09 9.52
C ALA A 73 22.19 21.84 9.11
N SER A 74 21.93 20.72 9.79
CA SER A 74 22.62 19.44 9.57
C SER A 74 22.11 18.61 8.38
N GLY A 75 21.13 19.11 7.64
CA GLY A 75 20.51 18.42 6.51
C GLY A 75 20.02 19.38 5.44
N VAL A 76 19.03 18.95 4.64
CA VAL A 76 18.47 19.83 3.61
C VAL A 76 17.76 21.02 4.26
N CYS A 77 18.29 22.22 4.01
CA CYS A 77 17.81 23.46 4.59
C CYS A 77 16.98 24.27 3.59
N ARG A 78 16.39 25.37 4.07
CA ARG A 78 15.64 26.31 3.23
C ARG A 78 16.50 26.85 2.10
N HIS A 79 17.76 27.21 2.38
CA HIS A 79 18.69 27.76 1.39
C HIS A 79 18.98 26.79 0.24
N ARG A 80 19.19 25.51 0.53
CA ARG A 80 19.33 24.46 -0.50
C ARG A 80 18.09 24.37 -1.39
N VAL A 81 16.90 24.35 -0.79
CA VAL A 81 15.64 24.31 -1.56
C VAL A 81 15.45 25.58 -2.39
N THR A 82 15.70 26.76 -1.81
CA THR A 82 15.56 28.05 -2.49
C THR A 82 16.57 28.19 -3.63
N LEU A 83 17.78 27.62 -3.53
CA LEU A 83 18.74 27.58 -4.65
C LEU A 83 18.10 26.95 -5.89
N VAL A 84 17.45 25.79 -5.74
CA VAL A 84 16.82 25.10 -6.87
C VAL A 84 15.64 25.90 -7.43
N LEU A 85 14.77 26.41 -6.55
CA LEU A 85 13.59 27.18 -6.95
C LEU A 85 13.98 28.49 -7.66
N ALA A 86 15.02 29.18 -7.17
CA ALA A 86 15.54 30.40 -7.78
C ALA A 86 16.22 30.10 -9.13
N TYR A 87 16.98 29.01 -9.22
CA TYR A 87 17.56 28.53 -10.48
C TYR A 87 16.46 28.28 -11.53
N GLN A 88 15.40 27.56 -11.16
CA GLN A 88 14.24 27.29 -12.02
C GLN A 88 13.54 28.58 -12.49
N ALA A 89 13.33 29.53 -11.56
CA ALA A 89 12.71 30.80 -11.86
C ALA A 89 13.55 31.65 -12.84
N GLN A 90 14.87 31.72 -12.64
CA GLN A 90 15.77 32.45 -13.55
C GLN A 90 15.79 31.87 -14.96
N GLN A 91 15.81 30.54 -15.09
CA GLN A 91 15.80 29.91 -16.43
C GLN A 91 14.44 30.05 -17.12
N SER A 92 13.34 30.05 -16.36
CA SER A 92 12.01 30.32 -16.91
C SER A 92 11.85 31.77 -17.38
N ALA A 93 12.50 32.72 -16.69
CA ALA A 93 12.53 34.14 -17.07
C ALA A 93 13.49 34.42 -18.25
N GLY A 94 14.61 33.70 -18.35
CA GLY A 94 15.59 33.84 -19.43
C GLY A 94 15.16 33.20 -20.75
N GLY A 95 14.36 32.14 -20.72
CA GLY A 95 13.87 31.45 -21.93
C GLY A 95 12.77 32.18 -22.72
N GLY A 96 12.25 33.30 -22.20
CA GLY A 96 11.26 34.13 -22.89
C GLY A 96 11.85 35.19 -23.83
N ALA A 97 13.17 35.40 -23.80
CA ALA A 97 13.82 36.49 -24.54
C ALA A 97 14.25 36.13 -25.98
N ASP A 98 14.24 34.85 -26.37
CA ASP A 98 14.77 34.39 -27.67
C ASP A 98 13.70 34.12 -28.75
N VAL A 99 12.43 34.51 -28.54
CA VAL A 99 11.36 34.35 -29.56
C VAL A 99 10.90 35.68 -30.17
N GLU A 100 11.37 36.83 -29.68
CA GLU A 100 10.91 38.15 -30.14
C GLU A 100 11.96 38.87 -31.01
N THR A 101 12.43 38.22 -32.09
CA THR A 101 13.20 38.92 -33.16
C THR A 101 12.85 38.40 -34.56
N ALA A 102 11.57 38.20 -34.84
CA ALA A 102 11.09 38.00 -36.21
C ALA A 102 9.67 38.51 -36.42
N ALA A 103 9.46 39.82 -36.32
CA ALA A 103 8.44 40.54 -37.11
C ALA A 103 8.50 42.06 -36.85
N SER A 104 9.32 42.77 -37.63
CA SER A 104 8.96 44.09 -38.14
C SER A 104 8.82 43.86 -39.65
N THR A 105 7.78 44.27 -40.39
CA THR A 105 7.36 45.65 -40.63
C THR A 105 6.15 45.58 -41.57
N SER A 106 5.13 46.42 -41.43
CA SER A 106 4.56 47.20 -42.55
C SER A 106 3.45 48.16 -42.08
N THR A 107 3.27 49.19 -42.88
CA THR A 107 2.90 50.56 -42.53
C THR A 107 1.50 50.92 -43.06
N ASN A 108 1.00 52.06 -42.57
CA ASN A 108 -0.05 52.96 -43.11
C ASN A 108 -1.50 52.65 -42.70
N ALA A 109 -2.41 53.61 -42.53
CA ALA A 109 -2.44 55.06 -42.27
C ALA A 109 -3.93 55.44 -42.31
N ALA A 110 -4.41 56.31 -41.39
CA ALA A 110 -5.58 57.20 -41.43
C ALA A 110 -6.98 56.62 -41.83
N THR A 111 -8.14 57.08 -41.34
CA THR A 111 -8.59 58.48 -41.20
C THR A 111 -9.86 58.55 -40.33
N SER A 112 -9.85 59.53 -39.40
CA SER A 112 -10.89 60.47 -38.95
C SER A 112 -12.35 60.13 -38.61
N ALA A 113 -12.78 60.88 -37.59
CA ALA A 113 -14.05 61.61 -37.39
C ALA A 113 -15.02 60.97 -36.37
N GLY A 114 -15.50 61.67 -35.35
CA GLY A 114 -15.29 63.05 -34.91
C GLY A 114 -16.17 63.36 -33.68
N GLN A 115 -15.82 64.47 -32.99
CA GLN A 115 -16.70 65.46 -32.33
C GLN A 115 -17.62 65.00 -31.19
N ASP A 116 -17.92 65.76 -30.14
CA ASP A 116 -17.50 67.07 -29.62
C ASP A 116 -18.10 67.22 -28.20
N ALA A 117 -17.52 68.12 -27.40
CA ALA A 117 -18.11 68.99 -26.35
C ALA A 117 -18.94 68.36 -25.20
N GLY A 118 -18.62 68.59 -23.91
CA GLY A 118 -18.91 69.82 -23.14
C GLY A 118 -20.20 69.59 -22.31
N THR A 119 -20.46 70.07 -21.09
CA THR A 119 -19.88 71.09 -20.22
C THR A 119 -20.59 70.95 -18.85
N GLU A 120 -19.83 71.20 -17.79
CA GLU A 120 -20.11 71.75 -16.44
C GLU A 120 -21.54 71.87 -15.83
N ALA A 121 -21.60 71.43 -14.56
CA ALA A 121 -21.96 72.18 -13.33
C ALA A 121 -23.42 72.52 -12.92
N GLY A 122 -23.62 72.38 -11.59
CA GLY A 122 -24.42 73.25 -10.72
C GLY A 122 -25.85 72.79 -10.46
N GLN A 123 -26.15 72.12 -9.34
CA GLN A 123 -26.37 72.65 -7.97
C GLN A 123 -27.85 72.99 -7.64
N ASP A 124 -28.16 72.71 -6.38
CA ASP A 124 -29.28 73.17 -5.54
C ASP A 124 -30.65 72.48 -5.72
N ALA A 125 -31.42 72.19 -4.67
CA ALA A 125 -31.24 72.20 -3.21
C ALA A 125 -32.51 71.57 -2.60
N GLY A 126 -32.40 71.08 -1.35
CA GLY A 126 -33.53 71.15 -0.40
C GLY A 126 -34.01 69.85 0.26
N THR A 127 -33.41 69.55 1.43
CA THR A 127 -34.06 69.16 2.73
C THR A 127 -35.11 68.03 2.75
N ALA A 128 -35.17 67.08 3.68
CA ALA A 128 -34.56 66.77 4.99
C ALA A 128 -34.79 65.24 5.17
N THR A 129 -34.17 64.43 6.03
CA THR A 129 -33.91 64.56 7.47
C THR A 129 -33.20 63.27 7.90
N GLY A 130 -32.25 63.35 8.84
CA GLY A 130 -31.89 62.28 9.79
C GLY A 130 -31.16 61.04 9.25
N SER A 131 -29.82 61.11 9.18
CA SER A 131 -28.89 60.45 10.13
C SER A 131 -28.90 58.92 10.04
N SER A 132 -28.05 58.29 9.21
CA SER A 132 -26.63 57.96 9.49
C SER A 132 -26.46 57.17 10.79
N THR A 133 -25.94 55.95 10.81
CA THR A 133 -24.69 55.42 10.20
C THR A 133 -24.76 53.88 10.26
N SER A 134 -24.20 53.03 9.40
CA SER A 134 -23.43 53.09 8.14
C SER A 134 -23.15 51.59 7.83
N THR A 135 -23.66 50.95 6.77
CA THR A 135 -23.13 50.89 5.38
C THR A 135 -21.59 50.84 5.33
N ALA A 136 -20.92 50.02 4.53
CA ALA A 136 -21.34 49.37 3.29
C ALA A 136 -20.30 48.29 2.88
N PRO A 137 -20.63 47.49 1.86
CA PRO A 137 -19.84 46.40 1.33
C PRO A 137 -18.83 46.92 0.28
N ASP A 138 -17.82 46.12 -0.05
CA ASP A 138 -17.05 46.37 -1.26
C ASP A 138 -16.93 45.10 -2.10
N GLN A 139 -17.54 45.18 -3.27
CA GLN A 139 -17.37 44.27 -4.38
C GLN A 139 -16.17 44.76 -5.17
N ASP A 140 -15.04 44.08 -5.02
CA ASP A 140 -13.94 44.19 -5.99
C ASP A 140 -13.46 42.78 -6.37
N ALA A 141 -14.32 42.09 -7.12
CA ALA A 141 -13.96 40.91 -7.88
C ALA A 141 -13.37 41.35 -9.24
N ARG A 142 -12.09 41.74 -9.25
CA ARG A 142 -11.30 41.87 -10.48
C ARG A 142 -10.15 40.87 -10.49
N LYS A 143 -10.26 39.93 -11.42
CA LYS A 143 -9.23 39.16 -12.13
C LYS A 143 -7.79 39.36 -11.64
N ASN A 144 -7.25 38.33 -11.00
CA ASN A 144 -5.84 37.99 -11.13
C ASN A 144 -5.71 36.47 -11.29
N THR A 145 -5.97 36.02 -12.52
CA THR A 145 -5.60 34.71 -13.03
C THR A 145 -4.09 34.70 -13.30
N SER A 146 -3.28 34.52 -12.26
CA SER A 146 -1.91 34.02 -12.42
C SER A 146 -1.99 32.51 -12.53
N GLY A 147 -1.79 32.00 -13.74
CA GLY A 147 -1.91 30.59 -14.10
C GLY A 147 -1.04 29.69 -13.21
N THR A 148 -1.70 28.98 -12.30
CA THR A 148 -1.19 27.73 -11.76
C THR A 148 -1.27 26.71 -12.90
N THR A 149 -0.17 26.53 -13.64
CA THR A 149 -0.04 25.39 -14.55
C THR A 149 -0.22 24.11 -13.73
N SER A 150 -1.32 23.41 -14.02
CA SER A 150 -1.61 22.07 -13.54
C SER A 150 -0.41 21.13 -13.77
N PRO A 151 -0.06 20.21 -12.86
CA PRO A 151 1.11 19.31 -13.00
C PRO A 151 1.00 18.29 -14.15
N ALA A 152 -0.10 18.28 -14.89
CA ALA A 152 -0.47 17.22 -15.83
C ALA A 152 0.31 17.20 -17.17
N ALA A 153 1.21 18.15 -17.43
CA ALA A 153 1.88 18.27 -18.73
C ALA A 153 3.42 18.04 -18.67
N ARG A 154 3.89 17.16 -17.78
CA ARG A 154 5.26 16.64 -17.85
C ARG A 154 5.26 15.31 -18.58
N ALA A 155 6.05 15.19 -19.64
CA ALA A 155 6.15 13.98 -20.44
C ALA A 155 6.50 12.77 -19.57
N ALA A 156 5.74 11.68 -19.73
CA ALA A 156 6.11 10.39 -19.16
C ALA A 156 7.46 9.97 -19.75
N TRP A 157 8.39 9.52 -18.89
CA TRP A 157 9.70 9.01 -19.28
C TRP A 157 9.87 7.62 -18.66
N ASP A 158 10.69 6.78 -19.27
CA ASP A 158 10.89 5.41 -18.82
C ASP A 158 12.30 5.23 -18.20
N PRO A 159 12.41 4.78 -16.93
CA PRO A 159 13.68 4.39 -16.33
C PRO A 159 14.42 3.29 -17.10
N ALA A 160 13.76 2.59 -18.03
CA ALA A 160 14.39 1.65 -18.94
C ALA A 160 15.51 2.29 -19.78
N GLU A 161 15.49 3.60 -20.00
CA GLU A 161 16.54 4.32 -20.75
C GLU A 161 17.84 4.50 -19.95
N LEU A 162 17.84 4.20 -18.64
CA LEU A 162 19.01 4.34 -17.77
C LEU A 162 20.07 3.26 -18.03
N ASP A 163 21.33 3.63 -17.89
CA ASP A 163 22.46 2.70 -18.00
C ASP A 163 22.58 1.84 -16.73
N ALA A 164 21.90 0.69 -16.77
CA ALA A 164 21.92 -0.32 -15.72
C ALA A 164 23.31 -0.92 -15.49
N ASP A 165 24.15 -1.00 -16.53
CA ASP A 165 25.47 -1.65 -16.45
C ASP A 165 26.47 -0.69 -15.80
N ALA A 166 26.46 0.58 -16.20
CA ALA A 166 27.24 1.63 -15.52
C ALA A 166 26.84 1.74 -14.03
N PHE A 167 25.55 1.73 -13.72
CA PHE A 167 25.09 1.75 -12.33
C PHE A 167 25.56 0.49 -11.58
N THR A 168 25.43 -0.70 -12.17
CA THR A 168 25.88 -1.95 -11.56
C THR A 168 27.39 -1.95 -11.31
N ALA A 169 28.18 -1.37 -12.22
CA ALA A 169 29.63 -1.22 -12.06
C ALA A 169 30.02 -0.28 -10.91
N SER A 170 29.16 0.70 -10.58
CA SER A 170 29.35 1.61 -9.44
C SER A 170 29.10 0.96 -8.08
N LEU A 171 28.44 -0.21 -8.05
CA LEU A 171 28.16 -0.95 -6.82
C LEU A 171 29.42 -1.64 -6.28
N SER A 172 29.55 -1.67 -4.96
CA SER A 172 30.62 -2.41 -4.28
C SER A 172 30.56 -3.91 -4.58
N ALA A 173 31.67 -4.63 -4.43
CA ALA A 173 31.71 -6.07 -4.68
C ALA A 173 30.65 -6.87 -3.90
N PRO A 174 30.40 -6.61 -2.59
CA PRO A 174 29.31 -7.28 -1.86
C PRO A 174 27.92 -7.01 -2.44
N LEU A 175 27.65 -5.77 -2.86
CA LEU A 175 26.36 -5.41 -3.48
C LEU A 175 26.18 -6.07 -4.85
N ARG A 176 27.26 -6.26 -5.63
CA ARG A 176 27.20 -7.00 -6.90
C ARG A 176 26.91 -8.49 -6.70
N THR A 177 27.49 -9.11 -5.67
CA THR A 177 27.14 -10.50 -5.29
C THR A 177 25.69 -10.61 -4.89
N GLU A 178 25.20 -9.68 -4.07
CA GLU A 178 23.79 -9.64 -3.65
C GLU A 178 22.84 -9.40 -4.82
N LEU A 179 23.17 -8.49 -5.75
CA LEU A 179 22.40 -8.26 -6.96
C LEU A 179 22.30 -9.53 -7.82
N THR A 180 23.40 -10.27 -7.97
CA THR A 180 23.42 -11.54 -8.71
C THR A 180 22.49 -12.56 -8.06
N ARG A 181 22.53 -12.67 -6.73
CA ARG A 181 21.64 -13.54 -5.95
C ARG A 181 20.16 -13.18 -6.13
N LEU A 182 19.82 -11.89 -6.09
CA LEU A 182 18.44 -11.40 -6.24
C LEU A 182 17.93 -11.53 -7.68
N ARG A 183 18.77 -11.36 -8.70
CA ARG A 183 18.40 -11.63 -10.10
C ARG A 183 18.02 -13.10 -10.32
N ALA A 184 18.73 -14.02 -9.67
CA ALA A 184 18.41 -15.45 -9.74
C ALA A 184 17.08 -15.82 -9.04
N ALA A 185 16.55 -14.95 -8.17
CA ALA A 185 15.32 -15.19 -7.42
C ALA A 185 14.03 -14.93 -8.22
N ARG A 186 14.13 -14.36 -9.43
CA ARG A 186 12.99 -14.07 -10.33
C ARG A 186 11.84 -13.29 -9.67
N LEU A 187 12.20 -12.20 -8.98
CA LEU A 187 11.24 -11.41 -8.21
C LEU A 187 10.13 -10.84 -9.11
N ASP A 188 8.88 -10.97 -8.67
CA ASP A 188 7.76 -10.23 -9.26
C ASP A 188 7.83 -8.77 -8.78
N VAL A 189 7.78 -7.83 -9.73
CA VAL A 189 7.90 -6.39 -9.49
C VAL A 189 6.71 -5.69 -10.11
N ARG A 190 6.00 -4.91 -9.29
CA ARG A 190 4.96 -4.00 -9.78
C ARG A 190 5.58 -2.65 -10.11
N LEU A 191 5.24 -2.11 -11.27
CA LEU A 191 5.78 -0.88 -11.82
C LEU A 191 4.69 0.18 -11.93
N GLU A 192 5.09 1.40 -11.63
CA GLU A 192 4.30 2.60 -11.84
C GLU A 192 4.97 3.47 -12.90
N GLN A 193 4.21 3.72 -13.95
CA GLN A 193 4.53 4.66 -15.01
C GLN A 193 4.16 6.09 -14.58
N GLY A 194 4.77 7.09 -15.22
CA GLY A 194 4.38 8.49 -15.06
C GLY A 194 5.57 9.43 -14.90
N ALA A 195 5.32 10.63 -14.36
CA ALA A 195 6.37 11.64 -14.20
C ALA A 195 7.42 11.26 -13.14
N ILE A 196 7.03 10.49 -12.13
CA ILE A 196 7.91 9.93 -11.10
C ILE A 196 7.69 8.41 -11.08
N PRO A 197 8.34 7.65 -11.99
CA PRO A 197 8.19 6.21 -12.05
C PRO A 197 8.62 5.54 -10.74
N ALA A 198 7.95 4.44 -10.39
CA ALA A 198 8.27 3.66 -9.19
C ALA A 198 8.28 2.15 -9.45
N ALA A 199 9.15 1.43 -8.75
CA ALA A 199 9.18 -0.03 -8.75
C ALA A 199 8.97 -0.55 -7.33
N HIS A 200 7.95 -1.38 -7.15
CA HIS A 200 7.59 -2.04 -5.91
C HIS A 200 8.15 -3.46 -5.92
N LEU A 201 9.35 -3.61 -5.36
CA LEU A 201 9.97 -4.91 -5.16
C LEU A 201 9.46 -5.53 -3.85
N PRO A 202 9.66 -6.84 -3.63
CA PRO A 202 9.25 -7.47 -2.39
C PRO A 202 9.87 -6.86 -1.14
N MET A 203 11.14 -6.51 -1.21
CA MET A 203 11.94 -6.04 -0.08
C MET A 203 12.02 -4.51 0.02
N ALA A 204 11.66 -3.79 -1.04
CA ALA A 204 11.93 -2.36 -1.16
C ALA A 204 11.05 -1.69 -2.22
N THR A 205 10.83 -0.38 -2.09
CA THR A 205 10.19 0.45 -3.11
C THR A 205 11.18 1.50 -3.60
N VAL A 206 11.38 1.55 -4.92
CA VAL A 206 12.30 2.48 -5.60
C VAL A 206 11.51 3.52 -6.39
N ARG A 207 11.94 4.79 -6.35
CA ARG A 207 11.35 5.89 -7.13
C ARG A 207 12.41 6.70 -7.86
N PHE A 208 12.09 7.14 -9.07
CA PHE A 208 12.97 7.96 -9.90
C PHE A 208 12.44 9.39 -9.97
N LEU A 209 12.96 10.28 -9.12
CA LEU A 209 12.42 11.64 -8.93
C LEU A 209 12.75 12.60 -10.07
N VAL A 210 13.84 12.34 -10.79
CA VAL A 210 14.34 13.17 -11.88
C VAL A 210 14.64 12.27 -13.08
N PRO A 211 14.09 12.59 -14.26
CA PRO A 211 14.41 11.91 -15.51
C PRO A 211 15.91 11.79 -15.76
N HIS A 212 16.34 10.58 -16.12
CA HIS A 212 17.72 10.25 -16.53
C HIS A 212 18.85 10.49 -15.50
N VAL A 213 18.53 10.87 -14.25
CA VAL A 213 19.56 11.23 -13.24
C VAL A 213 19.45 10.35 -12.00
N LEU A 214 20.28 9.30 -11.94
CA LEU A 214 20.29 8.29 -10.87
C LEU A 214 20.62 8.84 -9.48
N ALA A 215 21.32 9.97 -9.37
CA ALA A 215 21.60 10.61 -8.07
C ALA A 215 20.32 10.96 -7.28
N TYR A 216 19.20 11.14 -7.99
CA TYR A 216 17.89 11.41 -7.43
C TYR A 216 17.00 10.17 -7.24
N ALA A 217 17.48 8.98 -7.60
CA ALA A 217 16.77 7.74 -7.30
C ALA A 217 16.69 7.53 -5.78
N ARG A 218 15.54 7.08 -5.29
CA ARG A 218 15.29 6.83 -3.86
C ARG A 218 14.77 5.43 -3.64
N CYS A 219 15.22 4.82 -2.57
CA CYS A 219 14.84 3.49 -2.13
C CYS A 219 14.62 3.56 -0.62
N ASP A 220 13.60 2.86 -0.10
CA ASP A 220 13.27 2.79 1.33
C ASP A 220 14.29 1.95 2.14
N CYS A 221 15.18 1.21 1.48
CA CYS A 221 16.22 0.43 2.16
C CYS A 221 17.32 1.32 2.77
N VAL A 222 18.04 0.79 3.77
CA VAL A 222 19.11 1.50 4.50
C VAL A 222 20.21 2.07 3.60
N ALA A 223 20.49 1.43 2.46
CA ALA A 223 21.50 1.87 1.50
C ALA A 223 21.03 3.04 0.61
N GLY A 224 19.73 3.35 0.56
CA GLY A 224 19.18 4.48 -0.16
C GLY A 224 19.41 4.42 -1.68
N GLY A 225 19.81 5.55 -2.28
CA GLY A 225 19.89 5.72 -3.74
C GLY A 225 20.98 4.92 -4.47
N ASN A 226 21.95 4.34 -3.76
CA ASN A 226 23.02 3.51 -4.36
C ASN A 226 22.94 2.06 -3.87
N CYS A 227 21.78 1.43 -4.05
CA CYS A 227 21.50 0.06 -3.58
C CYS A 227 21.19 -0.90 -4.73
N VAL A 228 21.22 -2.20 -4.43
CA VAL A 228 20.88 -3.27 -5.39
C VAL A 228 19.46 -3.16 -5.92
N HIS A 229 18.53 -2.63 -5.13
CA HIS A 229 17.12 -2.47 -5.52
C HIS A 229 16.96 -1.48 -6.68
N VAL A 230 17.79 -0.43 -6.76
CA VAL A 230 17.76 0.52 -7.88
C VAL A 230 18.17 -0.19 -9.18
N ALA A 231 19.18 -1.06 -9.13
CA ALA A 231 19.58 -1.86 -10.30
C ALA A 231 18.47 -2.83 -10.75
N LEU A 232 17.82 -3.51 -9.79
CA LEU A 232 16.67 -4.39 -10.07
C LEU A 232 15.48 -3.61 -10.63
N ALA A 233 15.22 -2.40 -10.13
CA ALA A 233 14.15 -1.54 -10.62
C ALA A 233 14.38 -1.13 -12.08
N ILE A 234 15.59 -0.67 -12.44
CA ILE A 234 15.93 -0.33 -13.83
C ILE A 234 15.76 -1.56 -14.73
N GLN A 235 16.22 -2.73 -14.29
CA GLN A 235 16.04 -3.99 -15.03
C GLN A 235 14.56 -4.33 -15.21
N ALA A 236 13.73 -4.16 -14.18
CA ALA A 236 12.29 -4.40 -14.25
C ALA A 236 11.64 -3.49 -15.30
N PHE A 237 11.92 -2.19 -15.28
CA PHE A 237 11.42 -1.27 -16.31
C PHE A 237 11.86 -1.69 -17.73
N LYS A 238 13.12 -2.09 -17.91
CA LYS A 238 13.63 -2.61 -19.21
C LYS A 238 12.89 -3.87 -19.69
N GLN A 239 12.56 -4.78 -18.78
CA GLN A 239 11.93 -6.06 -19.12
C GLN A 239 10.41 -5.92 -19.32
N ALA A 240 9.75 -5.05 -18.56
CA ALA A 240 8.30 -4.86 -18.60
C ALA A 240 7.79 -4.26 -19.91
N ARG A 241 8.61 -3.45 -20.60
CA ARG A 241 8.26 -2.81 -21.87
C ARG A 241 6.89 -2.11 -21.84
N GLY A 242 6.59 -1.41 -20.75
CA GLY A 242 5.31 -0.72 -20.56
C GLY A 242 4.29 -1.45 -19.66
N ALA A 243 4.51 -2.72 -19.32
CA ALA A 243 3.62 -3.45 -18.41
C ALA A 243 3.67 -2.91 -16.97
N THR A 244 2.55 -3.00 -16.25
CA THR A 244 2.41 -2.59 -14.84
C THR A 244 2.96 -3.62 -13.86
N GLU A 245 3.17 -4.86 -14.31
CA GLU A 245 3.83 -5.91 -13.55
C GLU A 245 4.80 -6.65 -14.47
N THR A 246 5.95 -7.02 -13.93
CA THR A 246 6.94 -7.83 -14.63
C THR A 246 7.59 -8.80 -13.66
N ARG A 247 7.93 -9.97 -14.18
CA ARG A 247 8.85 -10.88 -13.51
C ARG A 247 10.26 -10.57 -13.94
N LEU A 248 11.19 -10.50 -12.98
CA LEU A 248 12.60 -10.32 -13.31
C LEU A 248 13.18 -11.60 -13.87
N GLU A 249 13.59 -11.58 -15.13
CA GLU A 249 14.33 -12.67 -15.74
C GLU A 249 15.85 -12.47 -15.53
N PRO A 250 16.62 -13.53 -15.24
CA PRO A 250 18.08 -13.44 -15.16
C PRO A 250 18.67 -12.84 -16.44
N ILE A 251 19.68 -11.98 -16.30
CA ILE A 251 20.42 -11.46 -17.45
C ILE A 251 21.47 -12.51 -17.81
N ASP A 252 21.23 -13.28 -18.88
CA ASP A 252 22.26 -14.17 -19.42
C ASP A 252 23.41 -13.33 -19.95
N SER A 253 24.55 -13.36 -19.25
CA SER A 253 25.78 -12.75 -19.72
C SER A 253 26.37 -13.58 -20.86
N GLY A 254 25.83 -13.41 -22.08
CA GLY A 254 26.52 -13.72 -23.32
C GLY A 254 25.91 -14.82 -24.21
N THR A 255 25.71 -14.42 -25.47
CA THR A 255 25.51 -15.21 -26.71
C THR A 255 24.12 -15.77 -27.02
N GLY A 256 23.50 -15.15 -28.03
CA GLY A 256 22.79 -15.88 -29.08
C GLY A 256 21.28 -15.93 -28.95
N ALA A 257 20.60 -15.14 -29.78
CA ALA A 257 19.26 -15.48 -30.25
C ALA A 257 19.29 -16.89 -30.86
N ASN A 258 18.71 -17.85 -30.15
CA ASN A 258 18.02 -19.06 -30.61
C ASN A 258 18.02 -20.11 -29.49
N ASP A 259 17.11 -19.98 -28.53
CA ASP A 259 16.18 -21.08 -28.21
C ASP A 259 15.07 -20.56 -27.29
N THR A 260 13.83 -20.90 -27.60
CA THR A 260 12.64 -20.35 -26.92
C THR A 260 12.28 -21.22 -25.72
N GLN A 261 13.27 -21.53 -24.87
CA GLN A 261 13.12 -22.30 -23.63
C GLN A 261 14.37 -22.11 -22.75
N VAL A 262 14.63 -20.87 -22.29
CA VAL A 262 15.58 -20.67 -21.16
C VAL A 262 14.92 -21.27 -19.92
N GLY A 263 15.39 -22.47 -19.57
CA GLY A 263 14.71 -23.41 -18.70
C GLY A 263 14.33 -22.82 -17.35
N ASN A 264 13.05 -22.89 -17.03
CA ASN A 264 12.49 -22.82 -15.68
C ASN A 264 12.91 -24.02 -14.81
N GLN A 265 14.01 -24.70 -15.16
CA GLN A 265 14.50 -25.87 -14.45
C GLN A 265 15.31 -25.42 -13.25
N LEU A 266 14.87 -25.91 -12.09
CA LEU A 266 15.63 -25.81 -10.85
C LEU A 266 16.94 -26.59 -11.00
N ASP A 267 18.02 -26.08 -10.42
CA ASP A 267 19.23 -26.91 -10.31
C ASP A 267 18.91 -28.17 -9.48
N ALA A 268 19.62 -29.27 -9.74
CA ALA A 268 19.33 -30.56 -9.12
C ALA A 268 19.31 -30.51 -7.58
N LYS A 269 20.11 -29.61 -6.98
CA LYS A 269 20.17 -29.43 -5.53
C LYS A 269 18.92 -28.72 -4.99
N THR A 270 18.43 -27.73 -5.71
CA THR A 270 17.21 -26.99 -5.36
C THR A 270 15.98 -27.85 -5.60
N GLU A 271 15.94 -28.66 -6.67
CA GLU A 271 14.87 -29.63 -6.89
C GLU A 271 14.82 -30.68 -5.76
N ALA A 272 15.94 -31.26 -5.36
CA ALA A 272 15.98 -32.20 -4.25
C ALA A 272 15.50 -31.59 -2.91
N ARG A 273 15.80 -30.30 -2.66
CA ARG A 273 15.31 -29.56 -1.50
C ARG A 273 13.82 -29.25 -1.59
N LEU A 274 13.33 -28.96 -2.80
CA LEU A 274 11.91 -28.78 -3.08
C LEU A 274 11.13 -30.07 -2.84
N ASP A 275 11.66 -31.22 -3.26
CA ASP A 275 11.06 -32.53 -2.98
C ASP A 275 11.00 -32.83 -1.48
N ALA A 276 12.08 -32.53 -0.73
CA ALA A 276 12.06 -32.65 0.73
C ALA A 276 10.98 -31.75 1.36
N LEU A 277 10.78 -30.54 0.85
CA LEU A 277 9.72 -29.65 1.30
C LEU A 277 8.32 -30.19 0.95
N ARG A 278 8.12 -30.72 -0.27
CA ARG A 278 6.87 -31.37 -0.69
C ARG A 278 6.50 -32.51 0.25
N VAL A 279 7.46 -33.39 0.56
CA VAL A 279 7.25 -34.53 1.47
C VAL A 279 6.86 -34.06 2.87
N ALA A 280 7.57 -33.06 3.43
CA ALA A 280 7.26 -32.53 4.75
C ALA A 280 5.88 -31.82 4.79
N GLY A 281 5.55 -31.07 3.74
CA GLY A 281 4.25 -30.41 3.59
C GLY A 281 3.09 -31.40 3.47
N ASP A 282 3.26 -32.45 2.66
CA ASP A 282 2.25 -33.50 2.50
C ASP A 282 2.05 -34.30 3.79
N ALA A 283 3.11 -34.55 4.56
CA ALA A 283 3.00 -35.19 5.87
C ALA A 283 2.22 -34.31 6.87
N LEU A 284 2.46 -33.00 6.88
CA LEU A 284 1.71 -32.06 7.71
C LEU A 284 0.23 -32.00 7.29
N LEU A 285 -0.06 -31.94 5.99
CA LEU A 285 -1.42 -31.93 5.47
C LEU A 285 -2.15 -33.26 5.76
N ALA A 286 -1.47 -34.40 5.58
CA ALA A 286 -2.00 -35.71 5.97
C ALA A 286 -2.36 -35.73 7.45
N ARG A 287 -1.50 -35.17 8.31
CA ARG A 287 -1.75 -35.09 9.74
C ARG A 287 -2.96 -34.21 10.07
N LEU A 288 -3.09 -33.05 9.42
CA LEU A 288 -4.26 -32.17 9.57
C LEU A 288 -5.56 -32.91 9.21
N LEU A 289 -5.58 -33.63 8.09
CA LEU A 289 -6.77 -34.37 7.66
C LEU A 289 -7.08 -35.60 8.52
N ASP A 290 -6.06 -36.20 9.14
CA ASP A 290 -6.21 -37.38 10.00
C ASP A 290 -6.76 -37.01 11.38
N VAL A 291 -6.08 -36.13 12.12
CA VAL A 291 -6.42 -35.80 13.51
C VAL A 291 -7.11 -34.44 13.70
N GLY A 292 -7.10 -33.58 12.68
CA GLY A 292 -7.72 -32.26 12.75
C GLY A 292 -6.88 -31.25 13.52
N LEU A 293 -6.93 -29.99 13.07
CA LEU A 293 -6.34 -28.86 13.80
C LEU A 293 -6.81 -28.79 15.26
N SER A 294 -8.05 -29.23 15.51
CA SER A 294 -8.65 -29.28 16.85
C SER A 294 -7.90 -30.17 17.86
N SER A 295 -6.99 -31.04 17.40
CA SER A 295 -6.11 -31.84 18.26
C SER A 295 -5.06 -31.02 19.04
N GLY A 296 -4.89 -29.73 18.72
CA GLY A 296 -4.01 -28.82 19.46
C GLY A 296 -2.53 -28.91 19.09
N PRO A 297 -1.68 -28.02 19.66
CA PRO A 297 -0.31 -27.78 19.18
C PRO A 297 0.62 -29.00 19.29
N ASP A 298 0.48 -29.81 20.34
CA ASP A 298 1.34 -30.98 20.57
C ASP A 298 1.21 -32.02 19.43
N ALA A 299 0.02 -32.15 18.83
CA ALA A 299 -0.22 -33.08 17.73
C ALA A 299 0.50 -32.70 16.42
N PHE A 300 0.97 -31.45 16.32
CA PHE A 300 1.58 -30.87 15.13
C PHE A 300 3.02 -30.38 15.35
N ALA A 301 3.55 -30.46 16.58
CA ALA A 301 4.88 -29.95 16.92
C ALA A 301 5.98 -30.50 15.98
N GLN A 302 6.03 -31.81 15.77
CA GLN A 302 7.04 -32.44 14.91
C GLN A 302 6.80 -32.14 13.40
N PRO A 303 5.60 -32.37 12.82
CA PRO A 303 5.36 -32.01 11.42
C PRO A 303 5.64 -30.54 11.07
N LEU A 304 5.30 -29.61 11.97
CA LEU A 304 5.61 -28.18 11.77
C LEU A 304 7.12 -27.91 11.84
N ALA A 305 7.85 -28.57 12.75
CA ALA A 305 9.30 -28.43 12.85
C ALA A 305 10.00 -28.95 11.59
N ASP A 306 9.59 -30.11 11.08
CA ASP A 306 10.15 -30.74 9.88
C ASP A 306 9.90 -29.86 8.64
N ALA A 307 8.66 -29.40 8.46
CA ALA A 307 8.30 -28.51 7.36
C ALA A 307 9.05 -27.16 7.44
N ARG A 308 9.20 -26.58 8.64
CA ARG A 308 9.96 -25.34 8.84
C ARG A 308 11.45 -25.52 8.55
N ALA A 309 12.04 -26.66 8.93
CA ALA A 309 13.44 -26.96 8.63
C ALA A 309 13.69 -27.12 7.13
N ALA A 310 12.81 -27.83 6.42
CA ALA A 310 12.87 -27.97 4.96
C ALA A 310 12.71 -26.63 4.26
N ALA A 311 11.72 -25.81 4.65
CA ALA A 311 11.48 -24.50 4.08
C ALA A 311 12.65 -23.53 4.32
N THR A 312 13.24 -23.54 5.52
CA THR A 312 14.43 -22.73 5.84
C THR A 312 15.64 -23.13 5.00
N THR A 313 15.85 -24.44 4.80
CA THR A 313 16.97 -24.96 4.00
C THR A 313 16.84 -24.58 2.51
N LEU A 314 15.61 -24.53 2.00
CA LEU A 314 15.30 -24.08 0.64
C LEU A 314 15.33 -22.55 0.51
N GLY A 315 15.10 -21.82 1.59
CA GLY A 315 14.89 -20.37 1.58
C GLY A 315 13.48 -19.97 1.11
N ALA A 316 12.48 -20.83 1.33
CA ALA A 316 11.09 -20.64 0.91
C ALA A 316 10.33 -19.70 1.87
N VAL A 317 10.55 -18.39 1.73
CA VAL A 317 10.03 -17.39 2.68
C VAL A 317 8.50 -17.35 2.72
N GLN A 318 7.82 -17.44 1.57
CA GLN A 318 6.35 -17.44 1.54
C GLN A 318 5.77 -18.68 2.23
N TYR A 319 6.43 -19.83 2.09
CA TYR A 319 6.05 -21.05 2.79
C TYR A 319 6.23 -20.94 4.31
N LEU A 320 7.31 -20.29 4.76
CA LEU A 320 7.53 -20.03 6.19
C LEU A 320 6.44 -19.15 6.79
N LEU A 321 5.98 -18.13 6.05
CA LEU A 321 4.87 -17.27 6.47
C LEU A 321 3.56 -18.05 6.59
N ALA A 322 3.27 -18.96 5.63
CA ALA A 322 2.11 -19.84 5.68
C ALA A 322 2.16 -20.80 6.90
N LEU A 323 3.33 -21.37 7.20
CA LEU A 323 3.53 -22.20 8.39
C LEU A 323 3.30 -21.42 9.69
N ASP A 324 3.81 -20.19 9.77
CA ASP A 324 3.60 -19.32 10.92
C ASP A 324 2.11 -18.97 11.08
N GLY A 325 1.40 -18.70 9.98
CA GLY A 325 -0.03 -18.46 9.96
C GLY A 325 -0.85 -19.66 10.44
N LEU A 326 -0.55 -20.87 9.95
CA LEU A 326 -1.19 -22.11 10.38
C LEU A 326 -0.93 -22.39 11.87
N SER A 327 0.31 -22.23 12.34
CA SER A 327 0.67 -22.38 13.75
C SER A 327 -0.16 -21.44 14.63
N GLN A 328 -0.34 -20.18 14.20
CA GLN A 328 -1.18 -19.22 14.92
C GLN A 328 -2.65 -19.65 14.98
N GLN A 329 -3.18 -20.30 13.93
CA GLN A 329 -4.55 -20.82 13.94
C GLN A 329 -4.72 -22.01 14.89
N ILE A 330 -3.71 -22.90 14.97
CA ILE A 330 -3.68 -24.01 15.95
C ILE A 330 -3.65 -23.46 17.38
N ASP A 331 -2.75 -22.50 17.65
CA ASP A 331 -2.61 -21.87 18.97
C ASP A 331 -3.87 -21.10 19.36
N ALA A 332 -4.47 -20.35 18.42
CA ALA A 332 -5.70 -19.61 18.66
C ALA A 332 -6.85 -20.54 19.03
N TYR A 333 -6.98 -21.68 18.36
CA TYR A 333 -8.00 -22.68 18.70
C TYR A 333 -7.76 -23.28 20.08
N ALA A 334 -6.53 -23.72 20.37
CA ALA A 334 -6.18 -24.29 21.68
C ALA A 334 -6.42 -23.30 22.83
N ALA A 335 -6.22 -22.00 22.57
CA ALA A 335 -6.51 -20.92 23.51
C ALA A 335 -8.00 -20.51 23.57
N ARG A 336 -8.88 -21.12 22.77
CA ARG A 336 -10.30 -20.74 22.58
C ARG A 336 -10.49 -19.26 22.21
N SER A 337 -9.57 -18.75 21.40
CA SER A 337 -9.57 -17.35 20.98
C SER A 337 -10.52 -17.13 19.80
N ALA A 338 -11.21 -15.98 19.81
CA ALA A 338 -12.09 -15.56 18.71
C ALA A 338 -11.35 -15.31 17.38
N ARG A 339 -10.01 -15.34 17.39
CA ARG A 339 -9.17 -15.20 16.19
C ARG A 339 -9.07 -16.47 15.36
N HIS A 340 -9.45 -17.61 15.92
CA HIS A 340 -9.46 -18.84 15.16
C HIS A 340 -10.48 -18.73 14.02
N ASN A 341 -10.05 -19.03 12.80
CA ASN A 341 -10.89 -19.01 11.62
C ASN A 341 -10.56 -20.22 10.74
N GLU A 342 -11.55 -21.11 10.59
CA GLU A 342 -11.41 -22.34 9.81
C GLU A 342 -11.11 -22.08 8.33
N MET A 343 -11.61 -20.98 7.76
CA MET A 343 -11.29 -20.57 6.39
C MET A 343 -9.83 -20.16 6.24
N LEU A 344 -9.27 -19.43 7.22
CA LEU A 344 -7.84 -19.11 7.20
C LEU A 344 -6.99 -20.37 7.35
N ALA A 345 -7.40 -21.32 8.20
CA ALA A 345 -6.71 -22.61 8.32
C ALA A 345 -6.73 -23.40 7.00
N LEU A 346 -7.87 -23.43 6.30
CA LEU A 346 -7.97 -24.02 4.97
C LEU A 346 -7.08 -23.32 3.94
N GLN A 347 -7.05 -21.99 3.95
CA GLN A 347 -6.20 -21.19 3.05
C GLN A 347 -4.72 -21.55 3.25
N TYR A 348 -4.21 -21.55 4.49
CA TYR A 348 -2.83 -21.93 4.77
C TYR A 348 -2.55 -23.39 4.38
N ALA A 349 -3.46 -24.33 4.67
CA ALA A 349 -3.30 -25.72 4.24
C ALA A 349 -3.21 -25.86 2.71
N THR A 350 -4.03 -25.10 1.98
CA THR A 350 -4.05 -25.07 0.52
C THR A 350 -2.78 -24.46 -0.04
N GLU A 351 -2.31 -23.38 0.57
CA GLU A 351 -1.09 -22.68 0.22
C GLU A 351 0.16 -23.55 0.37
N LEU A 352 0.29 -24.26 1.49
CA LEU A 352 1.38 -25.21 1.74
C LEU A 352 1.41 -26.32 0.68
N TYR A 353 0.23 -26.76 0.22
CA TYR A 353 0.14 -27.73 -0.87
C TYR A 353 0.48 -27.13 -2.24
N ALA A 354 -0.12 -25.98 -2.56
CA ALA A 354 -0.11 -25.37 -3.89
C ALA A 354 1.25 -24.80 -4.28
N ARG A 355 1.91 -24.05 -3.38
CA ARG A 355 3.15 -23.32 -3.69
C ARG A 355 4.28 -24.23 -4.17
N THR A 356 4.33 -25.47 -3.66
CA THR A 356 5.35 -26.47 -4.05
C THR A 356 5.06 -27.15 -5.40
N ARG A 357 3.87 -26.92 -5.99
CA ARG A 357 3.35 -27.59 -7.18
C ARG A 357 2.96 -26.64 -8.31
N THR A 358 3.27 -25.35 -8.15
CA THR A 358 3.08 -24.37 -9.20
C THR A 358 4.03 -24.63 -10.38
N THR A 359 3.74 -24.00 -11.52
CA THR A 359 4.63 -24.04 -12.69
C THR A 359 5.98 -23.37 -12.42
N ASP A 360 6.02 -22.38 -11.54
CA ASP A 360 7.26 -21.71 -11.10
C ASP A 360 7.34 -21.68 -9.55
N PRO A 361 7.83 -22.77 -8.94
CA PRO A 361 7.94 -22.87 -7.49
C PRO A 361 8.89 -21.84 -6.88
N ARG A 362 9.85 -21.28 -7.63
CA ARG A 362 10.79 -20.29 -7.09
C ARG A 362 10.06 -19.04 -6.63
N VAL A 363 9.18 -18.55 -7.49
CA VAL A 363 8.35 -17.36 -7.23
C VAL A 363 7.30 -17.67 -6.19
N ALA A 364 6.55 -18.77 -6.37
CA ALA A 364 5.49 -19.14 -5.45
C ALA A 364 6.01 -19.38 -4.02
N LEU A 365 7.25 -19.85 -3.85
CA LEU A 365 7.84 -20.07 -2.52
C LEU A 365 8.63 -18.86 -1.99
N GLY A 366 8.90 -17.83 -2.82
CA GLY A 366 9.75 -16.70 -2.47
C GLY A 366 11.21 -17.11 -2.24
N ILE A 367 11.74 -18.03 -3.07
CA ILE A 367 13.11 -18.53 -2.94
C ILE A 367 14.10 -17.40 -3.22
N GLY A 368 14.89 -17.03 -2.20
CA GLY A 368 15.88 -15.97 -2.31
C GLY A 368 15.35 -14.58 -1.92
N GLU A 369 14.09 -14.47 -1.51
CA GLU A 369 13.62 -13.24 -0.85
C GLU A 369 14.28 -13.09 0.53
N SER A 370 14.51 -11.84 0.93
CA SER A 370 14.94 -11.53 2.30
C SER A 370 13.70 -11.34 3.17
N LEU A 371 13.59 -12.09 4.27
CA LEU A 371 12.43 -11.98 5.18
C LEU A 371 12.30 -10.58 5.79
N GLU A 372 13.42 -9.95 6.15
CA GLU A 372 13.49 -8.59 6.71
C GLU A 372 14.52 -7.75 5.96
N THR A 373 14.17 -6.50 5.67
CA THR A 373 15.06 -5.50 5.06
C THR A 373 15.12 -4.27 5.95
N ALA A 374 16.34 -3.88 6.34
CA ALA A 374 16.54 -2.67 7.14
C ALA A 374 16.19 -1.42 6.32
N MET A 375 15.43 -0.51 6.93
CA MET A 375 14.97 0.71 6.28
C MET A 375 15.89 1.88 6.58
N SER A 376 15.92 2.86 5.68
CA SER A 376 16.53 4.16 5.95
C SER A 376 15.64 5.00 6.89
N ARG A 377 16.05 6.23 7.15
CA ARG A 377 15.17 7.21 7.80
C ARG A 377 13.91 7.39 6.96
N THR A 378 12.75 7.13 7.55
CA THR A 378 11.46 7.03 6.85
C THR A 378 10.42 7.91 7.53
N ARG A 379 9.50 8.46 6.74
CA ARG A 379 8.38 9.30 7.18
C ARG A 379 7.06 8.60 6.89
N LEU A 380 6.50 8.00 7.93
CA LEU A 380 5.29 7.20 7.83
C LEU A 380 4.08 8.01 8.29
N VAL A 381 3.04 8.11 7.50
CA VAL A 381 1.73 8.66 7.91
C VAL A 381 0.75 7.56 8.18
N SER A 382 -0.12 7.76 9.17
CA SER A 382 -1.16 6.78 9.47
C SER A 382 -2.25 6.74 8.41
N LEU A 383 -2.62 5.51 8.05
CA LEU A 383 -3.75 5.14 7.20
C LEU A 383 -4.89 4.52 8.02
N GLY A 384 -4.82 4.63 9.35
CA GLY A 384 -5.82 4.13 10.29
C GLY A 384 -5.37 2.92 11.09
N ALA A 385 -6.27 2.43 11.93
CA ALA A 385 -6.00 1.27 12.77
C ALA A 385 -7.20 0.34 12.90
N ARG A 386 -6.91 -0.93 13.16
CA ARG A 386 -7.88 -1.99 13.40
C ARG A 386 -7.51 -2.74 14.67
N LEU A 387 -8.49 -2.92 15.53
CA LEU A 387 -8.43 -3.76 16.72
C LEU A 387 -9.19 -5.05 16.46
N ARG A 388 -8.58 -6.17 16.85
CA ARG A 388 -9.22 -7.50 16.83
C ARG A 388 -8.83 -8.29 18.07
N GLY A 389 -9.71 -9.18 18.51
CA GLY A 389 -9.37 -10.14 19.56
C GLY A 389 -10.48 -10.36 20.57
N ASP A 390 -10.09 -10.63 21.81
CA ASP A 390 -10.97 -11.00 22.91
C ASP A 390 -10.47 -10.45 24.26
N ALA A 391 -11.13 -10.85 25.36
CA ALA A 391 -10.81 -10.42 26.72
C ALA A 391 -9.37 -10.73 27.14
N GLY A 392 -8.78 -11.82 26.64
CA GLY A 392 -7.44 -12.24 26.99
C GLY A 392 -6.35 -11.65 26.10
N GLN A 393 -6.64 -11.40 24.82
CA GLN A 393 -5.66 -10.90 23.85
C GLN A 393 -6.27 -9.92 22.85
N VAL A 394 -5.65 -8.75 22.72
CA VAL A 394 -6.00 -7.74 21.72
C VAL A 394 -4.83 -7.59 20.74
N ASP A 395 -5.09 -7.79 19.45
CA ASP A 395 -4.18 -7.47 18.38
C ASP A 395 -4.55 -6.08 17.83
N ALA A 396 -3.60 -5.15 17.90
CA ALA A 396 -3.73 -3.82 17.34
C ALA A 396 -2.87 -3.72 16.08
N SER A 397 -3.48 -3.33 14.97
CA SER A 397 -2.83 -3.14 13.68
C SER A 397 -2.95 -1.68 13.27
N VAL A 398 -1.84 -1.04 12.92
CA VAL A 398 -1.80 0.35 12.44
C VAL A 398 -1.23 0.33 11.03
N MET A 399 -2.02 0.80 10.07
CA MET A 399 -1.61 0.90 8.68
C MET A 399 -0.84 2.21 8.47
N LEU A 400 0.26 2.15 7.74
CA LEU A 400 1.19 3.26 7.55
C LEU A 400 1.58 3.37 6.08
N ALA A 401 1.67 4.59 5.55
CA ALA A 401 2.26 4.86 4.25
C ALA A 401 3.53 5.67 4.40
N ASP A 402 4.60 5.25 3.71
CA ASP A 402 5.80 6.05 3.55
C ASP A 402 5.54 7.20 2.56
N LEU A 403 5.67 8.44 3.01
CA LEU A 403 5.50 9.62 2.16
C LEU A 403 6.59 9.75 1.10
N ASP A 404 7.77 9.20 1.35
CA ASP A 404 8.90 9.32 0.47
C ASP A 404 8.80 8.29 -0.66
N THR A 405 8.51 7.03 -0.32
CA THR A 405 8.46 5.94 -1.32
C THR A 405 7.07 5.52 -1.75
N GLY A 406 6.00 5.92 -1.05
CA GLY A 406 4.64 5.44 -1.29
C GLY A 406 4.40 4.00 -0.79
N ALA A 407 5.39 3.36 -0.16
CA ALA A 407 5.26 2.01 0.37
C ALA A 407 4.23 1.95 1.50
N VAL A 408 3.33 0.98 1.44
CA VAL A 408 2.37 0.70 2.51
C VAL A 408 2.92 -0.41 3.40
N MET A 409 2.78 -0.23 4.70
CA MET A 409 3.24 -1.16 5.73
C MET A 409 2.25 -1.22 6.89
N VAL A 410 2.22 -2.34 7.60
CA VAL A 410 1.41 -2.49 8.81
C VAL A 410 2.29 -2.72 10.03
N LEU A 411 2.10 -1.91 11.07
CA LEU A 411 2.70 -2.14 12.38
C LEU A 411 1.69 -2.90 13.24
N GLU A 412 2.07 -4.09 13.71
CA GLU A 412 1.20 -4.93 14.54
C GLU A 412 1.76 -5.06 15.97
N ARG A 413 0.88 -5.01 16.96
CA ARG A 413 1.22 -5.28 18.35
C ARG A 413 0.15 -6.14 19.00
N ARG A 414 0.60 -7.26 19.58
CA ARG A 414 -0.21 -8.08 20.47
C ARG A 414 -0.14 -7.58 21.90
N ILE A 415 -1.29 -7.38 22.50
CA ILE A 415 -1.49 -6.94 23.87
C ILE A 415 -2.17 -8.08 24.64
N THR A 416 -1.37 -8.83 25.42
CA THR A 416 -1.86 -9.91 26.28
C THR A 416 -2.33 -9.36 27.63
N GLN A 417 -3.40 -9.93 28.18
CA GLN A 417 -4.00 -9.55 29.45
C GLN A 417 -4.26 -10.80 30.30
N ALA A 418 -4.43 -10.60 31.62
CA ALA A 418 -4.83 -11.69 32.51
C ALA A 418 -6.27 -12.12 32.17
N ARG A 419 -6.53 -13.44 32.12
CA ARG A 419 -7.78 -14.02 31.60
C ARG A 419 -9.06 -13.60 32.35
N ASP A 420 -8.95 -13.15 33.59
CA ASP A 420 -10.10 -12.70 34.41
C ASP A 420 -10.37 -11.19 34.34
N THR A 421 -9.66 -10.46 33.49
CA THR A 421 -9.86 -9.01 33.36
C THR A 421 -10.96 -8.72 32.34
N LYS A 422 -11.90 -7.83 32.69
CA LYS A 422 -12.85 -7.29 31.71
C LYS A 422 -12.10 -6.65 30.55
N LEU A 423 -12.71 -6.72 29.35
CA LEU A 423 -12.17 -6.07 28.16
C LEU A 423 -11.95 -4.57 28.47
N PRO A 424 -10.73 -4.04 28.28
CA PRO A 424 -10.46 -2.63 28.55
C PRO A 424 -11.29 -1.77 27.62
N SER A 425 -11.74 -0.62 28.12
CA SER A 425 -12.43 0.35 27.27
C SER A 425 -11.51 0.83 26.15
N THR A 426 -12.11 1.23 25.02
CA THR A 426 -11.40 1.80 23.88
C THR A 426 -10.45 2.92 24.28
N ALA A 427 -10.89 3.81 25.18
CA ALA A 427 -10.06 4.92 25.67
C ALA A 427 -8.78 4.43 26.35
N VAL A 428 -8.85 3.32 27.09
CA VAL A 428 -7.67 2.70 27.72
C VAL A 428 -6.75 2.09 26.65
N LEU A 429 -7.31 1.34 25.70
CA LEU A 429 -6.54 0.74 24.60
C LEU A 429 -5.83 1.81 23.75
N ALA A 430 -6.52 2.90 23.43
CA ALA A 430 -5.99 4.02 22.68
C ALA A 430 -4.77 4.67 23.35
N GLN A 431 -4.73 4.68 24.70
CA GLN A 431 -3.61 5.23 25.47
C GLN A 431 -2.51 4.21 25.78
N ARG A 432 -2.75 2.91 25.57
CA ARG A 432 -1.73 1.89 25.84
C ARG A 432 -0.50 2.09 24.97
N GLN A 433 0.64 1.72 25.54
CA GLN A 433 1.90 1.70 24.84
C GLN A 433 1.86 0.68 23.70
N PHE A 434 2.00 1.19 22.47
CA PHE A 434 2.01 0.39 21.25
C PHE A 434 3.43 0.03 20.84
N SER A 435 4.35 1.00 20.95
CA SER A 435 5.79 0.81 20.78
C SER A 435 6.56 1.64 21.83
N SER A 436 7.88 1.51 21.87
CA SER A 436 8.73 2.28 22.79
C SER A 436 8.48 3.79 22.60
N GLY A 437 7.94 4.46 23.62
CA GLY A 437 7.64 5.91 23.57
C GLY A 437 6.42 6.33 22.73
N MET A 438 5.55 5.41 22.30
CA MET A 438 4.43 5.69 21.41
C MET A 438 3.15 4.97 21.86
N SER A 439 2.05 5.72 22.04
CA SER A 439 0.72 5.15 22.29
C SER A 439 0.05 4.69 20.99
N LEU A 440 -0.95 3.82 21.11
CA LEU A 440 -1.72 3.35 19.95
C LEU A 440 -2.41 4.52 19.22
N SER A 441 -3.03 5.44 19.96
CA SER A 441 -3.69 6.61 19.37
C SER A 441 -2.73 7.52 18.62
N ALA A 442 -1.51 7.72 19.15
CA ALA A 442 -0.48 8.52 18.48
C ALA A 442 -0.01 7.86 17.17
N ALA A 443 0.08 6.54 17.13
CA ALA A 443 0.40 5.79 15.91
C ALA A 443 -0.75 5.83 14.88
N ALA A 444 -2.00 5.71 15.36
CA ALA A 444 -3.20 5.58 14.53
C ALA A 444 -3.69 6.91 13.91
N HIS A 445 -3.35 8.06 14.51
CA HIS A 445 -3.75 9.38 14.02
C HIS A 445 -2.58 10.27 13.58
N GLY A 446 -1.35 9.83 13.84
CA GLY A 446 -0.15 10.65 13.68
C GLY A 446 0.71 10.28 12.48
N GLN A 447 1.89 10.89 12.48
CA GLN A 447 3.02 10.52 11.64
C GLN A 447 4.11 9.89 12.52
N ILE A 448 4.81 8.88 12.02
CA ILE A 448 5.96 8.25 12.65
C ILE A 448 7.21 8.58 11.83
N LEU A 449 8.18 9.21 12.49
CA LEU A 449 9.53 9.39 11.96
C LEU A 449 10.42 8.33 12.57
N THR A 450 11.00 7.44 11.78
CA THR A 450 11.89 6.38 12.30
C THR A 450 13.15 6.21 11.46
N SER A 451 14.27 5.90 12.09
CA SER A 451 15.51 5.46 11.42
C SER A 451 16.00 4.09 11.88
N SER A 452 15.14 3.31 12.54
CA SER A 452 15.44 1.97 13.05
C SER A 452 14.32 0.97 12.72
N GLY A 453 13.68 1.16 11.57
CA GLY A 453 12.66 0.26 11.04
C GLY A 453 13.25 -0.88 10.21
N LYS A 454 12.57 -2.02 10.21
CA LYS A 454 12.76 -3.08 9.21
C LYS A 454 11.42 -3.40 8.56
N ARG A 455 11.42 -3.56 7.25
CA ARG A 455 10.28 -4.00 6.46
C ARG A 455 10.37 -5.51 6.27
N ARG A 456 9.31 -6.24 6.61
CA ARG A 456 9.18 -7.66 6.31
C ARG A 456 8.63 -7.86 4.90
N VAL A 457 8.91 -9.01 4.32
CA VAL A 457 8.39 -9.38 3.00
C VAL A 457 6.87 -9.60 2.98
N ASP A 458 6.18 -9.69 4.12
CA ASP A 458 4.72 -9.68 4.17
C ASP A 458 4.14 -8.25 4.30
N GLY A 459 4.96 -7.20 4.23
CA GLY A 459 4.51 -5.81 4.40
C GLY A 459 4.42 -5.36 5.87
N ARG A 460 4.79 -6.21 6.83
CA ARG A 460 4.85 -5.80 8.25
C ARG A 460 6.05 -4.91 8.54
N LEU A 461 5.84 -3.90 9.39
CA LEU A 461 6.89 -3.03 9.93
C LEU A 461 7.33 -3.51 11.31
N VAL A 462 8.62 -3.73 11.46
CA VAL A 462 9.25 -4.01 12.76
C VAL A 462 10.06 -2.79 13.18
N LEU A 463 9.67 -2.17 14.29
CA LEU A 463 10.42 -1.06 14.88
C LEU A 463 11.44 -1.57 15.90
N GLY A 464 12.66 -1.08 15.83
CA GLY A 464 13.70 -1.36 16.82
C GLY A 464 13.33 -0.83 18.22
N SER A 465 13.67 -1.59 19.27
CA SER A 465 13.34 -1.28 20.67
C SER A 465 14.33 -0.33 21.37
N GLN A 466 15.31 0.22 20.65
CA GLN A 466 16.43 0.94 21.28
C GLN A 466 16.02 2.29 21.90
N ARG A 467 16.62 2.59 23.07
CA ARG A 467 16.51 3.87 23.76
C ARG A 467 17.39 4.91 23.04
N GLY A 468 16.79 5.99 22.53
CA GLY A 468 17.57 7.06 21.87
C GLY A 468 16.81 8.01 20.93
N GLY A 469 15.47 8.03 20.92
CA GLY A 469 14.72 9.01 20.12
C GLY A 469 14.77 8.79 18.59
N LEU A 470 15.20 7.60 18.15
CA LEU A 470 15.25 7.21 16.73
C LEU A 470 13.86 7.00 16.12
N THR A 471 12.82 6.91 16.94
CA THR A 471 11.42 6.87 16.54
C THR A 471 10.65 7.97 17.28
N GLN A 472 9.94 8.82 16.56
CA GLN A 472 9.15 9.92 17.11
C GLN A 472 7.77 9.96 16.46
N THR A 473 6.74 10.33 17.23
CA THR A 473 5.40 10.62 16.71
C THR A 473 5.15 12.11 16.62
N MET A 474 4.53 12.54 15.52
CA MET A 474 4.07 13.91 15.31
C MET A 474 2.58 13.93 14.95
N PRO A 475 1.85 15.02 15.23
CA PRO A 475 0.49 15.19 14.73
C PRO A 475 0.44 15.13 13.19
N TYR A 476 -0.63 14.55 12.67
CA TYR A 476 -0.93 14.48 11.24
C TYR A 476 -2.37 14.93 11.01
N ASP A 477 -2.61 15.70 9.95
CA ASP A 477 -3.89 16.35 9.67
C ASP A 477 -4.72 15.64 8.58
N GLY A 478 -4.20 14.54 8.00
CA GLY A 478 -4.90 13.78 6.96
C GLY A 478 -4.66 14.29 5.53
N ASN A 479 -4.00 15.44 5.37
CA ASN A 479 -3.87 16.12 4.08
C ASN A 479 -2.57 15.77 3.34
N ALA A 480 -1.91 14.66 3.68
CA ALA A 480 -0.76 14.24 2.89
C ALA A 480 -1.18 13.97 1.44
N ALA A 481 -0.29 14.35 0.51
CA ALA A 481 -0.46 14.08 -0.91
C ALA A 481 -0.12 12.60 -1.20
N LEU A 482 -1.07 11.71 -0.90
CA LEU A 482 -1.04 10.30 -1.25
C LEU A 482 -1.33 10.15 -2.76
N ARG A 483 -0.78 9.11 -3.40
CA ARG A 483 -0.81 8.94 -4.87
C ARG A 483 -1.19 7.53 -5.25
N ALA A 484 -1.42 7.31 -6.54
CA ALA A 484 -1.49 5.97 -7.12
C ALA A 484 -0.27 5.14 -6.67
N PRO A 485 -0.47 3.84 -6.37
CA PRO A 485 -1.69 3.05 -6.55
C PRO A 485 -2.55 3.04 -5.29
N LEU A 486 -2.10 3.75 -4.24
CA LEU A 486 -2.79 3.84 -2.96
C LEU A 486 -4.05 4.70 -3.14
N MET A 487 -3.96 5.78 -3.89
CA MET A 487 -5.10 6.59 -4.30
C MET A 487 -5.81 5.94 -5.49
N VAL A 488 -7.12 5.72 -5.36
CA VAL A 488 -7.96 5.13 -6.41
C VAL A 488 -8.82 6.21 -7.04
N ALA A 489 -8.76 6.30 -8.36
CA ALA A 489 -9.59 7.20 -9.15
C ALA A 489 -10.88 6.53 -9.64
N ASN A 490 -10.82 5.24 -10.02
CA ASN A 490 -11.93 4.51 -10.59
C ASN A 490 -12.08 3.11 -9.95
N VAL A 491 -13.29 2.76 -9.54
CA VAL A 491 -13.62 1.47 -8.91
C VAL A 491 -13.53 0.31 -9.88
N ASP A 492 -14.02 0.45 -11.11
CA ASP A 492 -14.07 -0.62 -12.11
C ASP A 492 -12.67 -1.02 -12.57
N GLU A 493 -11.79 -0.04 -12.81
CA GLU A 493 -10.37 -0.29 -13.13
C GLU A 493 -9.67 -1.06 -12.00
N LEU A 494 -10.01 -0.76 -10.74
CA LEU A 494 -9.48 -1.48 -9.61
C LEU A 494 -10.06 -2.90 -9.51
N ILE A 495 -11.35 -3.10 -9.79
CA ILE A 495 -11.95 -4.44 -9.84
C ILE A 495 -11.25 -5.28 -10.91
N GLU A 496 -11.09 -4.77 -12.13
CA GLU A 496 -10.37 -5.46 -13.21
C GLU A 496 -8.94 -5.82 -12.77
N THR A 497 -8.23 -4.87 -12.16
CA THR A 497 -6.87 -5.08 -11.65
C THR A 497 -6.82 -6.14 -10.57
N LEU A 498 -7.78 -6.17 -9.64
CA LEU A 498 -7.82 -7.15 -8.54
C LEU A 498 -8.22 -8.54 -9.05
N SER A 499 -9.18 -8.62 -9.97
CA SER A 499 -9.70 -9.86 -10.55
C SER A 499 -8.72 -10.52 -11.53
N ALA A 500 -7.83 -9.75 -12.16
CA ALA A 500 -6.79 -10.30 -13.05
C ALA A 500 -5.65 -11.02 -12.30
N ARG A 501 -5.61 -10.92 -10.96
CA ARG A 501 -4.50 -11.46 -10.16
C ARG A 501 -4.59 -12.97 -10.01
N PRO A 502 -3.44 -13.64 -9.79
CA PRO A 502 -3.43 -15.05 -9.40
C PRO A 502 -4.24 -15.30 -8.12
N PRO A 503 -4.72 -16.54 -7.89
CA PRO A 503 -5.40 -16.90 -6.66
C PRO A 503 -4.57 -16.59 -5.40
N ALA A 504 -5.25 -16.18 -4.32
CA ALA A 504 -4.60 -15.70 -3.09
C ALA A 504 -3.57 -16.68 -2.51
N PHE A 505 -3.79 -18.00 -2.62
CA PHE A 505 -2.93 -19.04 -2.06
C PHE A 505 -1.59 -19.24 -2.81
N VAL A 506 -1.40 -18.65 -3.99
CA VAL A 506 -0.10 -18.59 -4.68
C VAL A 506 0.49 -17.19 -4.72
N ARG A 507 -0.33 -16.16 -4.50
CA ARG A 507 0.15 -14.78 -4.38
C ARG A 507 1.07 -14.65 -3.18
N ARG A 508 2.01 -13.71 -3.24
CA ARG A 508 2.79 -13.30 -2.09
C ARG A 508 1.87 -12.89 -0.93
N HIS A 509 2.27 -13.20 0.30
CA HIS A 509 1.57 -12.68 1.48
C HIS A 509 1.63 -11.16 1.54
N ASP A 510 0.48 -10.55 1.73
CA ASP A 510 0.35 -9.12 1.97
C ASP A 510 -0.47 -8.88 3.25
N ALA A 511 0.23 -8.57 4.33
CA ALA A 511 -0.38 -8.19 5.60
C ALA A 511 -1.06 -6.81 5.53
N THR A 512 -0.79 -6.01 4.48
CA THR A 512 -1.45 -4.72 4.30
C THR A 512 -2.87 -4.86 3.74
N GLY A 513 -3.20 -5.99 3.12
CA GLY A 513 -4.57 -6.30 2.68
C GLY A 513 -5.08 -5.40 1.57
N ASP A 514 -4.24 -5.05 0.59
CA ASP A 514 -4.62 -4.19 -0.54
C ASP A 514 -5.25 -2.84 -0.10
N VAL A 515 -4.72 -2.19 0.95
CA VAL A 515 -5.23 -0.88 1.39
C VAL A 515 -5.25 0.14 0.26
N ARG A 516 -6.37 0.88 0.18
CA ARG A 516 -6.61 1.97 -0.77
C ARG A 516 -7.19 3.19 -0.05
N VAL A 517 -7.05 4.34 -0.71
CA VAL A 517 -7.54 5.66 -0.30
C VAL A 517 -8.50 6.14 -1.39
N PHE A 518 -9.67 6.57 -0.96
CA PHE A 518 -10.77 6.97 -1.83
C PHE A 518 -11.18 8.40 -1.52
N GLU A 519 -11.29 9.25 -2.54
CA GLU A 519 -11.89 10.58 -2.42
C GLU A 519 -13.39 10.50 -2.64
N ILE A 520 -14.14 11.03 -1.67
CA ILE A 520 -15.59 10.86 -1.60
C ILE A 520 -16.29 12.13 -2.07
N GLU A 521 -17.23 11.96 -3.00
CA GLU A 521 -18.09 13.03 -3.48
C GLU A 521 -19.36 13.12 -2.63
N GLU A 522 -20.04 11.98 -2.46
CA GLU A 522 -21.35 11.88 -1.81
C GLU A 522 -21.52 10.54 -1.07
N VAL A 523 -22.31 10.57 0.01
CA VAL A 523 -22.76 9.37 0.73
C VAL A 523 -24.12 8.95 0.18
N LEU A 524 -24.22 7.72 -0.32
CA LEU A 524 -25.44 7.18 -0.93
C LEU A 524 -26.37 6.55 0.10
N GLY A 525 -25.83 5.96 1.16
CA GLY A 525 -26.62 5.36 2.23
C GLY A 525 -25.83 4.46 3.17
N GLN A 526 -26.49 3.98 4.23
CA GLN A 526 -25.89 3.07 5.21
C GLN A 526 -26.92 2.26 5.99
N ALA A 527 -26.62 0.99 6.27
CA ALA A 527 -27.50 0.07 6.98
C ALA A 527 -26.76 -0.72 8.05
N LEU A 528 -27.46 -1.09 9.12
CA LEU A 528 -26.97 -2.06 10.10
C LEU A 528 -27.75 -3.36 9.96
N ALA A 529 -27.08 -4.44 9.56
CA ALA A 529 -27.65 -5.77 9.54
C ALA A 529 -27.55 -6.38 10.95
N GLU A 530 -28.62 -6.25 11.75
CA GLU A 530 -28.65 -6.69 13.15
C GLU A 530 -28.34 -8.18 13.31
N GLY A 531 -28.91 -9.04 12.44
CA GLY A 531 -28.67 -10.49 12.46
C GLY A 531 -27.25 -10.91 12.03
N GLY A 532 -26.57 -10.08 11.24
CA GLY A 532 -25.18 -10.33 10.79
C GLY A 532 -24.13 -9.59 11.61
N GLN A 533 -24.54 -8.78 12.59
CA GLN A 533 -23.69 -7.84 13.32
C GLN A 533 -22.74 -7.07 12.39
N CYS A 534 -23.26 -6.58 11.27
CA CYS A 534 -22.46 -6.01 10.20
C CYS A 534 -23.06 -4.67 9.76
N TRP A 535 -22.22 -3.64 9.72
CA TRP A 535 -22.57 -2.34 9.18
C TRP A 535 -22.16 -2.26 7.71
N HIS A 536 -23.06 -1.76 6.87
CA HIS A 536 -22.85 -1.54 5.45
C HIS A 536 -23.02 -0.05 5.12
N GLY A 537 -22.22 0.45 4.19
CA GLY A 537 -22.33 1.80 3.64
C GLY A 537 -22.11 1.79 2.14
N ALA A 538 -22.56 2.84 1.45
CA ALA A 538 -22.27 3.07 0.05
C ALA A 538 -21.96 4.54 -0.18
N VAL A 539 -20.92 4.82 -0.97
CA VAL A 539 -20.45 6.16 -1.27
C VAL A 539 -20.09 6.28 -2.75
N GLN A 540 -20.26 7.47 -3.30
CA GLN A 540 -19.86 7.82 -4.66
C GLN A 540 -18.47 8.46 -4.63
N LEU A 541 -17.56 7.97 -5.48
CA LEU A 541 -16.24 8.58 -5.65
C LEU A 541 -16.31 9.82 -6.53
N THR A 542 -15.36 10.74 -6.32
CA THR A 542 -15.20 11.96 -7.13
C THR A 542 -14.86 11.64 -8.59
N ASN A 543 -15.11 12.60 -9.49
CA ASN A 543 -14.75 12.52 -10.92
C ASN A 543 -15.35 11.30 -11.62
N GLU A 544 -16.60 10.95 -11.31
CA GLU A 544 -17.30 9.78 -11.88
C GLU A 544 -16.58 8.44 -11.59
N GLY A 545 -15.83 8.36 -10.47
CA GLY A 545 -15.01 7.21 -10.11
C GLY A 545 -15.76 5.93 -9.71
N GLY A 546 -17.09 5.90 -9.78
CA GLY A 546 -17.93 4.76 -9.44
C GLY A 546 -18.37 4.67 -7.97
N VAL A 547 -19.11 3.62 -7.65
CA VAL A 547 -19.70 3.39 -6.33
C VAL A 547 -18.82 2.46 -5.50
N LEU A 548 -18.37 2.92 -4.33
CA LEU A 548 -17.64 2.12 -3.37
C LEU A 548 -18.60 1.60 -2.28
N ARG A 549 -18.59 0.28 -2.05
CA ARG A 549 -19.30 -0.32 -0.91
C ARG A 549 -18.37 -0.38 0.30
N LEU A 550 -18.94 -0.15 1.47
CA LEU A 550 -18.25 -0.18 2.75
C LEU A 550 -18.84 -1.28 3.61
N GLN A 551 -17.99 -2.01 4.32
CA GLN A 551 -18.43 -3.07 5.22
C GLN A 551 -17.58 -3.13 6.47
N ARG A 552 -18.22 -3.14 7.65
CA ARG A 552 -17.56 -3.37 8.94
C ARG A 552 -18.35 -4.36 9.78
N ARG A 553 -17.76 -5.53 10.04
CA ARG A 553 -18.29 -6.49 11.02
C ARG A 553 -17.99 -6.04 12.45
N TYR A 554 -18.90 -6.34 13.35
CA TYR A 554 -18.76 -6.14 14.79
C TYR A 554 -17.53 -6.87 15.31
N ASP A 555 -16.79 -6.20 16.20
CA ASP A 555 -15.71 -6.78 16.98
C ASP A 555 -15.89 -6.39 18.44
N ALA A 556 -15.77 -7.37 19.34
CA ALA A 556 -15.99 -7.14 20.77
C ALA A 556 -14.98 -6.15 21.36
N VAL A 557 -13.78 -6.02 20.78
CA VAL A 557 -12.72 -5.10 21.22
C VAL A 557 -13.00 -3.65 20.81
N ALA A 558 -13.80 -3.45 19.76
CA ALA A 558 -14.17 -2.12 19.26
C ALA A 558 -15.69 -2.04 18.99
N PRO A 559 -16.54 -2.26 20.01
CA PRO A 559 -17.99 -2.35 19.83
C PRO A 559 -18.60 -1.05 19.29
N GLN A 560 -17.97 0.09 19.61
CA GLN A 560 -18.38 1.43 19.18
C GLN A 560 -18.01 1.76 17.73
N ALA A 561 -17.22 0.93 17.04
CA ALA A 561 -16.79 1.22 15.68
C ALA A 561 -17.96 1.36 14.71
N LEU A 562 -18.99 0.53 14.85
CA LEU A 562 -20.18 0.60 13.97
C LEU A 562 -20.95 1.90 14.17
N GLU A 563 -21.05 2.37 15.42
CA GLU A 563 -21.72 3.63 15.74
C GLU A 563 -20.87 4.83 15.26
N ALA A 564 -19.54 4.77 15.40
CA ALA A 564 -18.64 5.79 14.88
C ALA A 564 -18.78 5.95 13.36
N LEU A 565 -18.84 4.83 12.62
CA LEU A 565 -19.10 4.82 11.18
C LEU A 565 -20.48 5.39 10.85
N THR A 566 -21.49 4.99 11.61
CA THR A 566 -22.86 5.47 11.42
C THR A 566 -22.95 6.98 11.53
N ARG A 567 -22.33 7.55 12.56
CA ARG A 567 -22.28 8.99 12.82
C ARG A 567 -21.46 9.74 11.76
N ALA A 568 -20.36 9.14 11.29
CA ALA A 568 -19.55 9.73 10.23
C ALA A 568 -20.31 9.86 8.91
N LEU A 569 -21.00 8.79 8.46
CA LEU A 569 -21.77 8.83 7.22
C LEU A 569 -23.04 9.68 7.32
N SER A 570 -23.57 9.90 8.52
CA SER A 570 -24.66 10.86 8.78
C SER A 570 -24.19 12.33 8.81
N GLY A 571 -22.90 12.60 8.58
CA GLY A 571 -22.35 13.95 8.55
C GLY A 571 -22.11 14.60 9.92
N GLN A 572 -22.20 13.85 11.02
CA GLN A 572 -22.03 14.41 12.37
C GLN A 572 -20.63 14.97 12.62
N TYR A 573 -19.62 14.47 11.92
CA TYR A 573 -18.22 14.93 12.00
C TYR A 573 -17.82 15.83 10.82
N GLY A 574 -18.79 16.39 10.11
CA GLY A 574 -18.57 17.22 8.92
C GLY A 574 -18.69 16.47 7.60
N LYS A 575 -18.39 17.16 6.49
CA LYS A 575 -18.44 16.56 5.15
C LYS A 575 -17.36 15.48 5.04
N LEU A 576 -17.78 14.27 4.65
CA LEU A 576 -16.89 13.16 4.35
C LEU A 576 -16.02 13.48 3.13
N ARG A 577 -14.70 13.37 3.26
CA ARG A 577 -13.73 13.72 2.21
C ARG A 577 -12.96 12.50 1.73
N ARG A 578 -12.50 11.64 2.65
CA ARG A 578 -11.73 10.44 2.30
C ARG A 578 -12.08 9.26 3.18
N ILE A 579 -11.96 8.07 2.60
CA ILE A 579 -11.99 6.78 3.29
C ILE A 579 -10.71 6.02 2.97
N VAL A 580 -10.15 5.37 3.98
CA VAL A 580 -8.99 4.49 3.83
C VAL A 580 -9.29 3.13 4.43
N GLY A 581 -8.93 2.07 3.72
CA GLY A 581 -9.11 0.71 4.20
C GLY A 581 -8.65 -0.36 3.20
N PRO A 582 -8.41 -1.59 3.68
CA PRO A 582 -8.24 -2.76 2.82
C PRO A 582 -9.50 -3.01 2.01
N VAL A 583 -9.30 -3.51 0.78
CA VAL A 583 -10.39 -3.78 -0.16
C VAL A 583 -10.36 -5.19 -0.70
N TYR A 584 -11.53 -5.68 -1.08
CA TYR A 584 -11.70 -6.94 -1.77
C TYR A 584 -12.90 -6.86 -2.71
N VAL A 585 -12.91 -7.72 -3.72
CA VAL A 585 -14.03 -7.84 -4.66
C VAL A 585 -14.96 -8.93 -4.15
N GLU A 586 -16.26 -8.65 -4.13
CA GLU A 586 -17.31 -9.62 -3.81
C GLU A 586 -18.50 -9.38 -4.74
N SER A 587 -18.90 -10.39 -5.51
CA SER A 587 -20.01 -10.31 -6.47
C SER A 587 -19.93 -9.07 -7.36
N ASP A 588 -18.78 -8.84 -8.00
CA ASP A 588 -18.46 -7.67 -8.85
C ASP A 588 -18.58 -6.29 -8.16
N ASN A 589 -18.64 -6.26 -6.83
CA ASN A 589 -18.60 -5.01 -6.07
C ASN A 589 -17.28 -4.89 -5.33
N LEU A 590 -16.70 -3.69 -5.38
CA LEU A 590 -15.55 -3.36 -4.54
C LEU A 590 -16.03 -3.01 -3.13
N ILE A 591 -15.59 -3.81 -2.16
CA ILE A 591 -15.89 -3.63 -0.74
C ILE A 591 -14.64 -3.13 -0.02
N CYS A 592 -14.79 -2.03 0.72
CA CYS A 592 -13.76 -1.47 1.59
C CYS A 592 -14.14 -1.65 3.07
N ASP A 593 -13.21 -2.17 3.88
CA ASP A 593 -13.34 -2.20 5.34
C ASP A 593 -12.71 -0.91 5.92
N PRO A 594 -13.48 0.08 6.43
CA PRO A 594 -12.92 1.39 6.73
C PRO A 594 -12.04 1.38 7.99
N TRP A 595 -10.75 1.72 7.85
CA TRP A 595 -9.78 1.85 8.95
C TRP A 595 -9.57 3.30 9.36
N LEU A 596 -9.72 4.25 8.43
CA LEU A 596 -9.65 5.69 8.66
C LEU A 596 -10.72 6.41 7.84
N ILE A 597 -11.34 7.40 8.45
CA ILE A 597 -12.24 8.34 7.79
C ILE A 597 -11.71 9.76 7.99
N MET A 598 -11.71 10.54 6.91
CA MET A 598 -11.41 11.96 6.96
C MET A 598 -12.68 12.77 6.68
N ALA A 599 -13.14 13.51 7.69
CA ALA A 599 -14.19 14.52 7.57
C ALA A 599 -13.59 15.89 7.94
N ASP A 600 -14.17 16.63 8.89
CA ASP A 600 -13.51 17.83 9.44
C ASP A 600 -12.35 17.51 10.39
N ARG A 601 -12.29 16.26 10.85
CA ARG A 601 -11.15 15.67 11.56
C ARG A 601 -10.87 14.25 11.06
N LEU A 602 -9.70 13.72 11.42
CA LEU A 602 -9.38 12.31 11.25
C LEU A 602 -10.13 11.48 12.29
N LEU A 603 -10.74 10.38 11.83
CA LEU A 603 -11.47 9.42 12.65
C LEU A 603 -10.92 8.03 12.41
N VAL A 604 -10.52 7.35 13.48
CA VAL A 604 -10.20 5.92 13.45
C VAL A 604 -11.34 5.20 14.15
N PRO A 605 -12.28 4.55 13.42
CA PRO A 605 -13.53 4.03 14.01
C PRO A 605 -13.33 3.17 15.26
N ASP A 606 -12.29 2.33 15.25
CA ASP A 606 -11.97 1.42 16.35
C ASP A 606 -11.44 2.13 17.61
N LEU A 607 -10.99 3.38 17.49
CA LEU A 607 -10.43 4.17 18.58
C LEU A 607 -11.30 5.37 18.96
N GLU A 608 -12.39 5.62 18.24
CA GLU A 608 -13.30 6.72 18.56
C GLU A 608 -14.04 6.48 19.88
N ALA A 609 -14.18 7.55 20.67
CA ALA A 609 -15.02 7.56 21.84
C ALA A 609 -16.43 8.03 21.44
N VAL A 610 -17.39 7.11 21.45
CA VAL A 610 -18.79 7.40 21.10
C VAL A 610 -19.62 7.43 22.39
N PRO A 611 -20.27 8.55 22.75
CA PRO A 611 -21.14 8.61 23.92
C PRO A 611 -22.35 7.70 23.72
N ALA A 612 -22.64 6.87 24.71
CA ALA A 612 -23.69 5.86 24.67
C ALA A 612 -25.09 6.49 24.47
N GLY A 613 -25.86 5.97 23.50
CA GLY A 613 -27.31 6.21 23.44
C GLY A 613 -27.88 6.82 22.16
N ALA A 614 -27.15 6.92 21.05
CA ALA A 614 -27.75 7.35 19.79
C ALA A 614 -28.27 6.12 19.01
N ALA A 615 -29.59 5.93 19.00
CA ALA A 615 -30.22 4.91 18.18
C ALA A 615 -29.96 5.19 16.69
N SER A 616 -29.49 4.16 15.97
CA SER A 616 -29.39 4.19 14.52
C SER A 616 -30.76 3.95 13.90
N ASN A 617 -31.13 4.70 12.87
CA ASN A 617 -32.29 4.36 12.05
C ASN A 617 -31.96 3.10 11.25
N SER A 618 -32.75 2.05 11.45
CA SER A 618 -32.66 0.82 10.67
C SER A 618 -33.08 1.10 9.22
N LEU A 619 -32.18 0.81 8.28
CA LEU A 619 -32.54 0.64 6.88
C LEU A 619 -33.02 -0.80 6.64
N PRO A 620 -33.80 -1.04 5.58
CA PRO A 620 -34.25 -2.38 5.22
C PRO A 620 -33.07 -3.35 5.09
N HIS A 621 -33.25 -4.52 5.69
CA HIS A 621 -32.33 -5.64 5.64
C HIS A 621 -32.06 -6.05 4.17
N HIS A 622 -30.79 -6.10 3.77
CA HIS A 622 -30.41 -6.95 2.64
C HIS A 622 -30.37 -8.39 3.18
N GLU A 623 -31.24 -9.26 2.65
CA GLU A 623 -31.25 -10.68 2.98
C GLU A 623 -29.84 -11.26 2.82
N ASN A 624 -29.35 -11.97 3.85
CA ASN A 624 -28.17 -12.80 3.71
C ASN A 624 -28.46 -13.81 2.60
N ALA A 625 -27.82 -13.66 1.44
CA ALA A 625 -27.91 -14.62 0.36
C ALA A 625 -27.54 -16.01 0.92
N ALA A 626 -28.28 -17.04 0.51
CA ALA A 626 -27.93 -18.41 0.85
C ALA A 626 -26.48 -18.69 0.39
N ALA A 627 -25.72 -19.42 1.22
CA ALA A 627 -24.33 -19.73 0.90
C ALA A 627 -24.26 -20.36 -0.50
N THR A 628 -23.44 -19.79 -1.37
CA THR A 628 -23.28 -20.29 -2.73
C THR A 628 -22.73 -21.73 -2.71
N PRO A 629 -22.94 -22.53 -3.77
CA PRO A 629 -22.36 -23.88 -3.83
C PRO A 629 -20.84 -23.91 -3.59
N LEU A 630 -20.11 -22.87 -4.03
CA LEU A 630 -18.68 -22.71 -3.77
C LEU A 630 -18.38 -22.46 -2.28
N GLU A 631 -19.15 -21.61 -1.61
CA GLU A 631 -18.99 -21.37 -0.17
C GLU A 631 -19.30 -22.62 0.66
N GLN A 632 -20.32 -23.39 0.28
CA GLN A 632 -20.62 -24.67 0.92
C GLN A 632 -19.45 -25.67 0.77
N ALA A 633 -18.84 -25.72 -0.42
CA ALA A 633 -17.66 -26.56 -0.65
C ALA A 633 -16.46 -26.12 0.18
N LEU A 634 -16.21 -24.81 0.31
CA LEU A 634 -15.14 -24.28 1.16
C LEU A 634 -15.38 -24.59 2.64
N GLN A 635 -16.60 -24.40 3.13
CA GLN A 635 -16.97 -24.72 4.51
C GLN A 635 -16.75 -26.21 4.82
N LEU A 636 -17.12 -27.10 3.90
CA LEU A 636 -16.88 -28.54 4.02
C LEU A 636 -15.37 -28.86 4.10
N LEU A 637 -14.56 -28.27 3.22
CA LEU A 637 -13.11 -28.50 3.20
C LEU A 637 -12.42 -27.97 4.46
N ALA A 638 -12.85 -26.81 4.96
CA ALA A 638 -12.32 -26.28 6.21
C ALA A 638 -12.74 -27.08 7.43
N GLY A 639 -13.99 -27.53 7.49
CA GLY A 639 -14.43 -28.45 8.53
C GLY A 639 -13.60 -29.73 8.55
N ALA A 640 -13.18 -30.24 7.38
CA ALA A 640 -12.30 -31.39 7.29
C ALA A 640 -10.89 -31.13 7.85
N VAL A 641 -10.29 -29.97 7.59
CA VAL A 641 -9.00 -29.56 8.18
C VAL A 641 -9.13 -29.30 9.68
N HIS A 642 -10.25 -28.71 10.11
CA HIS A 642 -10.49 -28.33 11.48
C HIS A 642 -10.70 -29.54 12.39
N VAL A 643 -11.65 -30.40 12.01
CA VAL A 643 -12.08 -31.52 12.85
C VAL A 643 -11.23 -32.76 12.58
N GLY A 644 -10.80 -33.02 11.35
CA GLY A 644 -10.09 -34.25 10.98
C GLY A 644 -10.96 -35.49 10.98
N ARG A 645 -10.45 -36.58 10.38
CA ARG A 645 -11.18 -37.84 10.19
C ARG A 645 -11.43 -38.63 11.48
N ARG A 646 -10.48 -38.65 12.42
CA ARG A 646 -10.57 -39.47 13.65
C ARG A 646 -11.53 -38.90 14.69
N THR A 647 -11.76 -37.60 14.64
CA THR A 647 -12.47 -36.79 15.65
C THR A 647 -13.81 -36.27 15.14
N GLY A 648 -14.11 -36.45 13.84
CA GLY A 648 -15.35 -36.02 13.22
C GLY A 648 -16.57 -36.90 13.52
N PRO A 649 -17.79 -36.35 13.42
CA PRO A 649 -19.02 -37.15 13.49
C PRO A 649 -19.01 -38.20 12.39
N ASN A 650 -19.61 -39.35 12.70
CA ASN A 650 -19.73 -40.57 11.86
C ASN A 650 -19.46 -40.28 10.36
N ASN A 651 -18.36 -40.79 9.80
CA ASN A 651 -17.89 -40.48 8.43
C ASN A 651 -19.00 -40.56 7.34
N ALA A 652 -20.10 -41.27 7.59
CA ALA A 652 -21.30 -41.29 6.74
C ALA A 652 -21.99 -39.92 6.55
N GLY A 653 -22.09 -39.08 7.58
CA GLY A 653 -22.74 -37.77 7.51
C GLY A 653 -21.95 -36.77 6.68
N VAL A 654 -20.64 -36.68 6.90
CA VAL A 654 -19.73 -35.85 6.10
C VAL A 654 -19.73 -36.28 4.63
N ARG A 655 -19.76 -37.59 4.36
CA ARG A 655 -19.88 -38.11 2.98
C ARG A 655 -21.18 -37.74 2.30
N HIS A 656 -22.31 -37.84 3.01
CA HIS A 656 -23.59 -37.45 2.44
C HIS A 656 -23.60 -35.97 2.12
N HIS A 657 -23.11 -35.13 3.04
CA HIS A 657 -23.00 -33.69 2.83
C HIS A 657 -22.06 -33.36 1.65
N ALA A 658 -20.90 -34.02 1.54
CA ALA A 658 -19.99 -33.85 0.41
C ALA A 658 -20.63 -34.19 -0.94
N ARG A 659 -21.46 -35.25 -1.00
CA ARG A 659 -22.21 -35.61 -2.20
C ARG A 659 -23.24 -34.55 -2.55
N THR A 660 -24.02 -34.07 -1.59
CA THR A 660 -25.01 -33.01 -1.80
C THR A 660 -24.35 -31.73 -2.30
N VAL A 661 -23.20 -31.35 -1.73
CA VAL A 661 -22.45 -30.17 -2.21
C VAL A 661 -21.90 -30.38 -3.62
N ALA A 662 -21.41 -31.59 -3.95
CA ALA A 662 -20.96 -31.91 -5.30
C ALA A 662 -22.10 -31.85 -6.33
N GLU A 663 -23.29 -32.32 -5.97
CA GLU A 663 -24.51 -32.20 -6.78
C GLU A 663 -24.86 -30.72 -7.01
N SER A 664 -24.89 -29.89 -5.96
CA SER A 664 -25.11 -28.44 -6.06
C SER A 664 -24.07 -27.73 -6.94
N LEU A 665 -22.79 -28.13 -6.86
CA LEU A 665 -21.75 -27.60 -7.75
C LEU A 665 -22.01 -27.96 -9.21
N ASN A 666 -22.41 -29.20 -9.48
CA ASN A 666 -22.72 -29.65 -10.83
C ASN A 666 -23.93 -28.93 -11.42
N GLU A 667 -24.99 -28.73 -10.62
CA GLU A 667 -26.18 -27.96 -11.00
C GLU A 667 -25.85 -26.49 -11.30
N ALA A 668 -24.93 -25.90 -10.54
CA ALA A 668 -24.42 -24.55 -10.78
C ALA A 668 -23.40 -24.45 -11.93
N GLY A 669 -23.05 -25.57 -12.59
CA GLY A 669 -22.15 -25.60 -13.75
C GLY A 669 -20.67 -25.88 -13.43
N TYR A 670 -20.29 -26.02 -12.17
CA TYR A 670 -18.92 -26.29 -11.71
C TYR A 670 -18.56 -27.79 -11.78
N ARG A 671 -18.66 -28.39 -12.96
CA ARG A 671 -18.51 -29.86 -13.18
C ARG A 671 -17.19 -30.42 -12.65
N GLN A 672 -16.07 -29.79 -13.02
CA GLN A 672 -14.74 -30.24 -12.60
C GLN A 672 -14.54 -30.12 -11.08
N GLY A 673 -15.14 -29.11 -10.44
CA GLY A 673 -15.13 -28.96 -8.99
C GLY A 673 -15.92 -30.06 -8.28
N ALA A 674 -17.07 -30.44 -8.83
CA ALA A 674 -17.88 -31.55 -8.34
C ALA A 674 -17.13 -32.89 -8.45
N ASP A 675 -16.41 -33.12 -9.55
CA ASP A 675 -15.58 -34.33 -9.74
C ASP A 675 -14.43 -34.39 -8.74
N TYR A 676 -13.70 -33.28 -8.54
CA TYR A 676 -12.63 -33.22 -7.54
C TYR A 676 -13.14 -33.46 -6.12
N LEU A 677 -14.29 -32.86 -5.75
CA LEU A 677 -14.89 -33.05 -4.44
C LEU A 677 -15.36 -34.50 -4.23
N SER A 678 -15.96 -35.10 -5.26
CA SER A 678 -16.37 -36.50 -5.25
C SER A 678 -15.17 -37.44 -5.08
N ASN A 679 -14.10 -37.22 -5.83
CA ASN A 679 -12.87 -38.03 -5.75
C ASN A 679 -12.19 -37.95 -4.38
N TRP A 680 -12.14 -36.75 -3.77
CA TRP A 680 -11.63 -36.60 -2.41
C TRP A 680 -12.52 -37.35 -1.39
N SER A 681 -13.84 -37.20 -1.50
CA SER A 681 -14.78 -37.86 -0.59
C SER A 681 -14.70 -39.40 -0.65
N THR A 682 -14.44 -39.97 -1.82
CA THR A 682 -14.30 -41.43 -2.01
C THR A 682 -12.91 -41.94 -1.63
N SER A 683 -11.84 -41.17 -1.88
CA SER A 683 -10.47 -41.51 -1.49
C SER A 683 -10.27 -41.53 0.03
N SER A 684 -11.10 -40.77 0.77
CA SER A 684 -11.13 -40.81 2.24
C SER A 684 -11.63 -42.16 2.81
N ASN A 685 -12.05 -43.11 1.98
CA ASN A 685 -12.67 -44.38 2.36
C ASN A 685 -11.67 -45.50 2.68
N THR A 686 -10.47 -45.49 2.09
CA THR A 686 -9.48 -46.52 2.38
C THR A 686 -8.80 -46.23 3.73
N SER A 687 -8.74 -47.23 4.59
CA SER A 687 -7.96 -47.21 5.85
C SER A 687 -6.46 -47.06 5.62
N ASP A 688 -6.02 -47.03 4.36
CA ASP A 688 -4.70 -46.59 3.98
C ASP A 688 -4.61 -45.07 4.15
N SER A 689 -3.78 -44.66 5.09
CA SER A 689 -3.04 -43.40 5.09
C SER A 689 -2.08 -43.34 3.89
N GLY A 690 -2.58 -43.66 2.70
CA GLY A 690 -1.81 -43.69 1.48
C GLY A 690 -1.46 -42.27 1.00
N PRO A 691 -0.43 -42.13 0.16
CA PRO A 691 0.08 -40.84 -0.31
C PRO A 691 -0.94 -39.99 -1.11
N ASN A 692 -2.09 -40.56 -1.47
CA ASN A 692 -3.10 -39.91 -2.33
C ASN A 692 -4.11 -39.02 -1.57
N GLY A 693 -4.20 -39.14 -0.24
CA GLY A 693 -5.13 -38.34 0.58
C GLY A 693 -4.85 -36.83 0.52
N PRO A 694 -3.61 -36.38 0.81
CA PRO A 694 -3.21 -34.97 0.69
C PRO A 694 -3.36 -34.42 -0.72
N ALA A 695 -3.05 -35.23 -1.75
CA ALA A 695 -3.13 -34.81 -3.14
C ALA A 695 -4.56 -34.58 -3.61
N SER A 696 -5.49 -35.50 -3.31
CA SER A 696 -6.91 -35.33 -3.66
C SER A 696 -7.54 -34.11 -2.96
N PHE A 697 -7.25 -33.92 -1.67
CA PHE A 697 -7.68 -32.74 -0.91
C PHE A 697 -7.08 -31.44 -1.48
N GLY A 698 -5.76 -31.43 -1.71
CA GLY A 698 -5.06 -30.26 -2.23
C GLY A 698 -5.61 -29.82 -3.59
N ASN A 699 -5.87 -30.75 -4.49
CA ASN A 699 -6.44 -30.47 -5.82
C ASN A 699 -7.83 -29.84 -5.73
N VAL A 700 -8.75 -30.39 -4.93
CA VAL A 700 -10.09 -29.81 -4.77
C VAL A 700 -10.02 -28.44 -4.09
N ALA A 701 -9.19 -28.28 -3.05
CA ALA A 701 -9.05 -27.01 -2.33
C ALA A 701 -8.47 -25.90 -3.22
N CYS A 702 -7.45 -26.22 -4.03
CA CYS A 702 -6.90 -25.28 -5.01
C CYS A 702 -7.94 -24.89 -6.06
N PHE A 703 -8.67 -25.87 -6.60
CA PHE A 703 -9.66 -25.61 -7.66
C PHE A 703 -10.78 -24.71 -7.16
N ILE A 704 -11.43 -25.05 -6.03
CA ILE A 704 -12.55 -24.29 -5.49
C ILE A 704 -12.12 -22.87 -5.07
N GLN A 705 -10.91 -22.69 -4.51
CA GLN A 705 -10.40 -21.35 -4.16
C GLN A 705 -9.94 -20.53 -5.37
N ALA A 706 -9.62 -21.15 -6.50
CA ALA A 706 -9.17 -20.42 -7.69
C ALA A 706 -10.33 -19.87 -8.53
N ILE A 707 -11.50 -20.52 -8.47
CA ILE A 707 -12.71 -20.12 -9.22
C ILE A 707 -13.67 -19.25 -8.39
N ARG A 708 -13.39 -19.10 -7.10
CA ARG A 708 -14.05 -18.12 -6.23
C ARG A 708 -13.38 -16.78 -6.40
#